data_AF-A0A2E3NH10-F1
#
_entry.id   AF-A0A2E3NH10-F1
#
_cell.length_a   1.000
_cell.length_b   1.000
_cell.length_c   1.000
_cell.angle_alpha   90.00
_cell.angle_beta   90.00
_cell.angle_gamma   90.00
#
_symmetry.space_group_name_H-M   'P 1'
#
loop_
_entity.id
_entity.type
_entity.pdbx_description
1 polymer ?
#
loop_
_entity_poly.entity_id
_entity_poly.type
_entity_poly.pdbx_seq_one_letter_code
_entity_poly.pdbx_strand_id
1 'polypeptide(L)'
;MLRSSYKSAIWIARFTLLLLVLALAGVAATARAQSVYDVTDFGAIGDGVTNDTVAIQRVIDSAQLAGGGTVYFPCGQYRVGMLGLYHFYGGLQITSSDVTLRGAPGHCAELLPAAPNGMVLVAICPAFDNEPNYGGNKACDTQPPISGVTIEGLTFRDDDPAAHCGAYGVLAPGRCVTEESHGIFVSHTVGVSIVNNRFDRIGDESITIASEGEIRGNVFTNTPGIPRSGGSAIVVDGTNILVEGNLIIGGAEDPSGAGCGAFACQSDGRGISIETNMGLESGQITIVNNEVRDYQGWAALAISSSQARVHEVLVQSNTFEVADDACLAPADVCVDLDDVGCTIEQACAVVIDGAMGSPVAREDLVFSRNRLEGGVRMLVSGGVGAVSFLDNDVVGGAGVGMVLAGSPLTVERNHIDGFEGEAIYLVGLDLDGGGTESVVLRDNRLTGNNADGSAEPTIGMFSGPNACGPDGVLPGGLLLEDNEVMGPEVGGAISRGVGLDSCTGWEAIGNAFDLNGAGLPYASNGFSNPRVALENEVMGAEQYGIFSRVDGVMLERNAIDMRGSGARALFAHNADDATIRDNLVLDGTYLAADANGARPICTGNISRKLNGSAPLLFACGTDGAGQGCLADTLAAGTCDANDACGFTDPGCVASADSDGDGLSDLDEFAGPSHPLLADTDADGVGDATDNCPRHVNPTQADADLDGAGDACERVPVPEPSFPAGLLGVLASLELARRRRSPRSPAWAAVPSR
;
A
#
# COMPACT_ATOMS: atom_id res chain seq x y z
N MET A 1 -13.23 -82.20 44.71
CA MET A 1 -13.39 -80.90 45.40
C MET A 1 -12.31 -79.85 45.07
N LEU A 2 -11.25 -80.12 44.28
CA LEU A 2 -10.10 -79.20 44.13
C LEU A 2 -10.18 -78.16 42.98
N ARG A 3 -11.14 -78.22 42.06
CA ARG A 3 -11.23 -77.26 40.92
C ARG A 3 -12.00 -75.96 41.21
N SER A 4 -12.68 -75.84 42.35
CA SER A 4 -13.46 -74.63 42.68
C SER A 4 -12.62 -73.52 43.33
N SER A 5 -11.54 -73.86 44.04
CA SER A 5 -10.80 -72.89 44.87
C SER A 5 -9.93 -71.92 44.05
N TYR A 6 -9.37 -72.39 42.93
CA TYR A 6 -8.46 -71.58 42.10
C TYR A 6 -9.14 -70.42 41.37
N LYS A 7 -10.39 -70.59 40.92
CA LYS A 7 -11.11 -69.51 40.24
C LYS A 7 -11.41 -68.35 41.20
N SER A 8 -11.85 -68.65 42.42
CA SER A 8 -12.08 -67.65 43.46
C SER A 8 -10.79 -66.94 43.88
N ALA A 9 -9.67 -67.65 44.05
CA ALA A 9 -8.39 -67.04 44.41
C ALA A 9 -7.86 -66.07 43.33
N ILE A 10 -7.97 -66.42 42.04
CA ILE A 10 -7.56 -65.55 40.94
C ILE A 10 -8.50 -64.34 40.81
N TRP A 11 -9.80 -64.52 41.03
CA TRP A 11 -10.76 -63.41 40.98
C TRP A 11 -10.54 -62.43 42.13
N ILE A 12 -10.33 -62.94 43.36
CA ILE A 12 -9.96 -62.12 44.52
C ILE A 12 -8.66 -61.37 44.24
N ALA A 13 -7.57 -62.06 43.85
CA ALA A 13 -6.27 -61.43 43.59
C ALA A 13 -6.32 -60.34 42.50
N ARG A 14 -7.11 -60.54 41.44
CA ARG A 14 -7.34 -59.51 40.41
C ARG A 14 -8.17 -58.34 40.93
N PHE A 15 -9.15 -58.59 41.80
CA PHE A 15 -9.97 -57.55 42.41
C PHE A 15 -9.18 -56.74 43.45
N THR A 16 -8.33 -57.37 44.27
CA THR A 16 -7.40 -56.65 45.16
C THR A 16 -6.34 -55.88 44.37
N LEU A 17 -5.81 -56.42 43.27
CA LEU A 17 -4.88 -55.68 42.41
C LEU A 17 -5.57 -54.48 41.74
N LEU A 18 -6.80 -54.64 41.25
CA LEU A 18 -7.58 -53.54 40.68
C LEU A 18 -7.90 -52.47 41.74
N LEU A 19 -8.27 -52.87 42.96
CA LEU A 19 -8.47 -51.96 44.08
C LEU A 19 -7.17 -51.28 44.53
N LEU A 20 -6.02 -51.94 44.47
CA LEU A 20 -4.71 -51.33 44.75
C LEU A 20 -4.32 -50.34 43.66
N VAL A 21 -4.57 -50.66 42.38
CA VAL A 21 -4.35 -49.75 41.25
C VAL A 21 -5.30 -48.55 41.31
N LEU A 22 -6.57 -48.75 41.68
CA LEU A 22 -7.54 -47.67 41.89
C LEU A 22 -7.23 -46.84 43.14
N ALA A 23 -6.68 -47.44 44.20
CA ALA A 23 -6.21 -46.70 45.37
C ALA A 23 -4.93 -45.91 45.06
N LEU A 24 -3.98 -46.48 44.31
CA LEU A 24 -2.78 -45.78 43.84
C LEU A 24 -3.12 -44.67 42.84
N ALA A 25 -4.06 -44.89 41.93
CA ALA A 25 -4.58 -43.86 41.03
C ALA A 25 -5.39 -42.78 41.78
N GLY A 26 -6.16 -43.16 42.80
CA GLY A 26 -6.88 -42.23 43.68
C GLY A 26 -5.95 -41.40 44.58
N VAL A 27 -4.75 -41.90 44.90
CA VAL A 27 -3.68 -41.15 45.58
C VAL A 27 -2.90 -40.27 44.59
N ALA A 28 -2.76 -40.67 43.33
CA ALA A 28 -2.16 -39.84 42.28
C ALA A 28 -3.10 -38.71 41.79
N ALA A 29 -4.41 -38.87 41.95
CA ALA A 29 -5.44 -37.91 41.57
C ALA A 29 -5.88 -36.97 42.71
N THR A 30 -5.04 -36.77 43.73
CA THR A 30 -5.12 -35.50 44.47
C THR A 30 -4.67 -34.40 43.51
N ALA A 31 -5.63 -33.63 42.98
CA ALA A 31 -5.31 -32.32 42.43
C ALA A 31 -4.48 -31.58 43.49
N ARG A 32 -3.22 -31.26 43.17
CA ARG A 32 -2.43 -30.34 43.99
C ARG A 32 -3.23 -29.03 44.00
N ALA A 33 -3.85 -28.71 45.13
CA ALA A 33 -4.25 -27.34 45.38
C ALA A 33 -2.95 -26.53 45.34
N GLN A 34 -2.77 -25.75 44.26
CA GLN A 34 -1.57 -24.94 44.04
C GLN A 34 -1.39 -24.06 45.28
N SER A 35 -0.28 -24.25 45.99
CA SER A 35 -0.06 -23.57 47.27
C SER A 35 0.05 -22.07 47.01
N VAL A 36 -0.78 -21.30 47.69
CA VAL A 36 -0.73 -19.84 47.68
C VAL A 36 0.19 -19.40 48.80
N TYR A 37 1.17 -18.57 48.47
CA TYR A 37 2.15 -18.00 49.38
C TYR A 37 2.00 -16.48 49.35
N ASP A 38 1.52 -15.87 50.43
CA ASP A 38 1.40 -14.42 50.53
C ASP A 38 2.77 -13.79 50.82
N VAL A 39 3.16 -12.76 50.07
CA VAL A 39 4.46 -12.09 50.28
C VAL A 39 4.60 -11.48 51.68
N THR A 40 3.48 -11.10 52.32
CA THR A 40 3.49 -10.50 53.66
C THR A 40 3.79 -11.52 54.76
N ASP A 41 3.45 -12.80 54.58
CA ASP A 41 3.82 -13.90 55.51
C ASP A 41 5.35 -14.10 55.59
N PHE A 42 6.09 -13.65 54.57
CA PHE A 42 7.55 -13.71 54.50
C PHE A 42 8.22 -12.37 54.87
N GLY A 43 7.43 -11.37 55.23
CA GLY A 43 7.89 -10.07 55.75
C GLY A 43 8.01 -8.96 54.71
N ALA A 44 7.41 -9.09 53.52
CA ALA A 44 7.27 -7.96 52.60
C ALA A 44 6.28 -6.93 53.19
N ILE A 45 6.61 -5.64 53.10
CA ILE A 45 5.85 -4.55 53.75
C ILE A 45 4.91 -3.86 52.75
N GLY A 46 5.35 -3.60 51.51
CA GLY A 46 4.53 -2.95 50.49
C GLY A 46 4.20 -1.48 50.78
N ASP A 47 5.12 -0.75 51.44
CA ASP A 47 4.93 0.66 51.86
C ASP A 47 5.50 1.72 50.89
N GLY A 48 6.07 1.30 49.74
CA GLY A 48 6.70 2.17 48.74
C GLY A 48 8.07 2.71 49.15
N VAL A 49 8.65 2.24 50.26
CA VAL A 49 9.92 2.73 50.82
C VAL A 49 10.86 1.57 51.18
N THR A 50 10.32 0.50 51.75
CA THR A 50 11.04 -0.71 52.12
C THR A 50 11.43 -1.50 50.87
N ASN A 51 12.70 -1.89 50.78
CA ASN A 51 13.18 -2.83 49.77
C ASN A 51 12.74 -4.25 50.17
N ASP A 52 11.69 -4.74 49.52
CA ASP A 52 11.02 -6.01 49.82
C ASP A 52 11.63 -7.22 49.06
N THR A 53 12.63 -6.99 48.20
CA THR A 53 13.27 -8.02 47.33
C THR A 53 13.58 -9.32 48.07
N VAL A 54 14.23 -9.23 49.23
CA VAL A 54 14.68 -10.41 49.99
C VAL A 54 13.51 -11.15 50.63
N ALA A 55 12.41 -10.46 50.96
CA ALA A 55 11.21 -11.10 51.46
C ALA A 55 10.46 -11.81 50.32
N ILE A 56 10.26 -11.11 49.19
CA ILE A 56 9.53 -11.64 48.02
C ILE A 56 10.30 -12.80 47.38
N GLN A 57 11.62 -12.70 47.20
CA GLN A 57 12.42 -13.77 46.63
C GLN A 57 12.34 -15.06 47.46
N ARG A 58 12.33 -14.99 48.80
CA ARG A 58 12.12 -16.18 49.65
C ARG A 58 10.76 -16.84 49.43
N VAL A 59 9.74 -16.07 49.02
CA VAL A 59 8.41 -16.60 48.70
C VAL A 59 8.45 -17.37 47.38
N ILE A 60 9.10 -16.78 46.37
CA ILE A 60 9.38 -17.41 45.07
C ILE A 60 10.19 -18.71 45.30
N ASP A 61 11.32 -18.63 45.98
CA ASP A 61 12.17 -19.78 46.34
C ASP A 61 11.37 -20.89 47.04
N SER A 62 10.43 -20.53 47.92
CA SER A 62 9.58 -21.47 48.65
C SER A 62 8.53 -22.15 47.77
N ALA A 63 7.97 -21.44 46.78
CA ALA A 63 7.11 -22.03 45.76
C ALA A 63 7.90 -22.95 44.82
N GLN A 64 9.10 -22.55 44.40
CA GLN A 64 10.00 -23.37 43.59
C GLN A 64 10.39 -24.67 44.30
N LEU A 65 10.76 -24.59 45.59
CA LEU A 65 11.09 -25.77 46.42
C LEU A 65 9.91 -26.72 46.63
N ALA A 66 8.65 -26.25 46.51
CA ALA A 66 7.46 -27.09 46.52
C ALA A 66 7.17 -27.76 45.17
N GLY A 67 7.87 -27.35 44.11
CA GLY A 67 7.64 -27.74 42.73
C GLY A 67 6.43 -27.02 42.13
N GLY A 68 6.39 -25.69 42.28
CA GLY A 68 5.36 -24.80 41.78
C GLY A 68 4.46 -24.21 42.87
N GLY A 69 3.78 -23.11 42.55
CA GLY A 69 2.93 -22.38 43.49
C GLY A 69 2.46 -21.03 42.97
N THR A 70 1.55 -20.38 43.71
CA THR A 70 1.14 -18.99 43.45
C THR A 70 1.72 -18.07 44.51
N VAL A 71 2.61 -17.18 44.12
CA VAL A 71 3.09 -16.06 44.95
C VAL A 71 2.05 -14.94 44.83
N TYR A 72 1.39 -14.62 45.93
CA TYR A 72 0.30 -13.65 45.98
C TYR A 72 0.77 -12.33 46.59
N PHE A 73 0.44 -11.23 45.91
CA PHE A 73 0.76 -9.86 46.33
C PHE A 73 -0.53 -9.14 46.73
N PRO A 74 -0.75 -8.86 48.03
CA PRO A 74 -1.78 -7.93 48.49
C PRO A 74 -1.62 -6.51 47.87
N CYS A 75 -2.62 -5.64 48.06
CA CYS A 75 -2.44 -4.24 47.68
C CYS A 75 -1.28 -3.60 48.47
N GLY A 76 -0.36 -2.95 47.76
CA GLY A 76 0.87 -2.39 48.32
C GLY A 76 1.85 -1.97 47.23
N GLN A 77 2.85 -1.18 47.61
CA GLN A 77 3.94 -0.72 46.74
C GLN A 77 5.23 -1.39 47.18
N TYR A 78 5.68 -2.40 46.43
CA TYR A 78 6.81 -3.24 46.76
C TYR A 78 8.04 -2.81 45.97
N ARG A 79 9.07 -2.28 46.63
CA ARG A 79 10.34 -1.97 45.95
C ARG A 79 11.18 -3.23 45.81
N VAL A 80 11.54 -3.56 44.57
CA VAL A 80 12.35 -4.73 44.21
C VAL A 80 13.63 -4.32 43.49
N GLY A 81 14.72 -5.02 43.76
CA GLY A 81 16.06 -4.71 43.27
C GLY A 81 17.15 -4.84 44.33
N MET A 82 18.27 -5.49 44.01
CA MET A 82 19.46 -5.52 44.85
C MET A 82 20.16 -4.14 44.93
N LEU A 83 20.49 -3.70 46.14
CA LEU A 83 21.30 -2.49 46.35
C LEU A 83 22.79 -2.82 46.15
N GLY A 84 23.37 -2.40 45.03
CA GLY A 84 24.76 -2.72 44.66
C GLY A 84 25.18 -2.11 43.32
N LEU A 85 26.33 -2.54 42.81
CA LEU A 85 26.82 -2.16 41.47
C LEU A 85 26.09 -2.96 40.39
N TYR A 86 25.76 -2.30 39.27
CA TYR A 86 25.48 -2.87 37.93
C TYR A 86 25.08 -4.36 37.89
N HIS A 87 23.84 -4.66 38.28
CA HIS A 87 23.23 -5.99 38.23
C HIS A 87 21.93 -5.95 37.44
N PHE A 88 22.03 -6.12 36.11
CA PHE A 88 20.89 -6.06 35.19
C PHE A 88 19.70 -6.95 35.61
N TYR A 89 19.94 -8.21 36.00
CA TYR A 89 18.89 -9.12 36.51
C TYR A 89 18.66 -9.02 38.03
N GLY A 90 18.98 -7.88 38.65
CA GLY A 90 19.00 -7.72 40.12
C GLY A 90 17.63 -7.64 40.81
N GLY A 91 16.52 -7.76 40.07
CA GLY A 91 15.16 -7.79 40.61
C GLY A 91 14.75 -9.15 41.16
N LEU A 92 13.49 -9.54 40.94
CA LEU A 92 12.97 -10.86 41.30
C LEU A 92 13.38 -11.89 40.24
N GLN A 93 13.86 -13.07 40.66
CA GLN A 93 14.35 -14.12 39.77
C GLN A 93 13.46 -15.38 39.86
N ILE A 94 12.92 -15.82 38.72
CA ILE A 94 12.17 -17.09 38.61
C ILE A 94 13.01 -18.09 37.80
N THR A 95 13.40 -19.19 38.45
CA THR A 95 14.34 -20.20 37.92
C THR A 95 13.75 -21.62 37.90
N SER A 96 12.43 -21.78 37.99
CA SER A 96 11.76 -23.09 37.95
C SER A 96 10.34 -23.01 37.40
N SER A 97 9.83 -24.14 36.91
CA SER A 97 8.49 -24.26 36.35
C SER A 97 7.34 -24.07 37.37
N ASP A 98 6.13 -23.88 36.85
CA ASP A 98 4.86 -23.89 37.57
C ASP A 98 4.71 -22.78 38.66
N VAL A 99 5.41 -21.66 38.47
CA VAL A 99 5.35 -20.47 39.35
C VAL A 99 4.39 -19.42 38.78
N THR A 100 3.39 -19.03 39.56
CA THR A 100 2.48 -17.92 39.24
C THR A 100 2.78 -16.73 40.15
N LEU A 101 3.09 -15.55 39.61
CA LEU A 101 3.01 -14.29 40.34
C LEU A 101 1.61 -13.69 40.13
N ARG A 102 0.87 -13.43 41.21
CA ARG A 102 -0.51 -12.92 41.16
C ARG A 102 -0.71 -11.70 42.04
N GLY A 103 -1.06 -10.58 41.42
CA GLY A 103 -1.50 -9.36 42.12
C GLY A 103 -2.91 -9.46 42.68
N ALA A 104 -3.19 -8.65 43.71
CA ALA A 104 -4.52 -8.46 44.25
C ALA A 104 -5.49 -7.83 43.21
N PRO A 105 -6.80 -8.15 43.25
CA PRO A 105 -7.77 -7.64 42.29
C PRO A 105 -7.77 -6.11 42.19
N GLY A 106 -7.78 -5.60 40.96
CA GLY A 106 -7.74 -4.15 40.68
C GLY A 106 -6.34 -3.58 40.46
N HIS A 107 -5.30 -4.42 40.35
CA HIS A 107 -3.91 -4.02 40.06
C HIS A 107 -3.29 -3.07 41.10
N CYS A 108 -3.76 -3.16 42.34
CA CYS A 108 -3.28 -2.37 43.49
C CYS A 108 -1.95 -2.87 44.09
N ALA A 109 -1.38 -3.94 43.52
CA ALA A 109 -0.07 -4.47 43.87
C ALA A 109 0.96 -3.95 42.86
N GLU A 110 1.76 -2.97 43.28
CA GLU A 110 2.75 -2.30 42.44
C GLU A 110 4.15 -2.85 42.73
N LEU A 111 4.91 -3.22 41.69
CA LEU A 111 6.34 -3.50 41.74
C LEU A 111 7.11 -2.28 41.20
N LEU A 112 8.07 -1.79 41.98
CA LEU A 112 8.88 -0.62 41.64
C LEU A 112 10.38 -0.90 41.78
N PRO A 113 11.26 -0.18 41.04
CA PRO A 113 12.69 -0.23 41.29
C PRO A 113 13.05 0.16 42.74
N ALA A 114 14.01 -0.57 43.31
CA ALA A 114 14.62 -0.28 44.60
C ALA A 114 16.05 0.28 44.50
N ALA A 115 16.71 0.10 43.35
CA ALA A 115 18.07 0.54 43.10
C ALA A 115 18.09 1.85 42.31
N PRO A 116 19.08 2.73 42.49
CA PRO A 116 19.21 3.98 41.74
C PRO A 116 19.80 3.80 40.32
N ASN A 117 20.01 2.56 39.88
CA ASN A 117 20.44 2.21 38.53
C ASN A 117 19.35 1.35 37.87
N GLY A 118 19.30 1.37 36.54
CA GLY A 118 18.45 0.50 35.75
C GLY A 118 18.64 -1.00 36.02
N MET A 119 17.54 -1.74 35.95
CA MET A 119 17.46 -3.18 36.18
C MET A 119 16.14 -3.77 35.68
N VAL A 120 16.11 -5.08 35.47
CA VAL A 120 14.88 -5.86 35.24
C VAL A 120 14.16 -6.10 36.58
N LEU A 121 12.87 -5.73 36.68
CA LEU A 121 12.05 -5.97 37.89
C LEU A 121 11.73 -7.45 38.11
N VAL A 122 11.38 -8.19 37.06
CA VAL A 122 11.18 -9.66 37.10
C VAL A 122 11.91 -10.34 35.93
N ALA A 123 12.87 -11.19 36.25
CA ALA A 123 13.61 -11.99 35.28
C ALA A 123 13.20 -13.48 35.36
N ILE A 124 12.85 -14.08 34.22
CA ILE A 124 12.40 -15.47 34.11
C ILE A 124 13.38 -16.23 33.21
N CYS A 125 14.20 -17.09 33.81
CA CYS A 125 15.13 -17.94 33.08
C CYS A 125 15.68 -19.06 34.00
N PRO A 126 16.10 -20.22 33.46
CA PRO A 126 16.51 -21.37 34.28
C PRO A 126 17.68 -21.13 35.26
N ALA A 127 18.59 -20.22 34.94
CA ALA A 127 19.73 -19.87 35.78
C ALA A 127 20.30 -18.49 35.42
N PHE A 128 20.55 -17.65 36.42
CA PHE A 128 21.19 -16.34 36.25
C PHE A 128 22.65 -16.40 36.69
N ASP A 129 23.52 -15.72 35.94
CA ASP A 129 24.86 -15.36 36.40
C ASP A 129 24.81 -13.90 36.88
N ASN A 130 25.00 -13.69 38.18
CA ASN A 130 24.85 -12.37 38.81
C ASN A 130 26.21 -11.65 38.96
N GLU A 131 27.21 -12.00 38.15
CA GLU A 131 28.49 -11.27 38.08
C GLU A 131 28.28 -9.82 37.59
N PRO A 132 28.98 -8.80 38.14
CA PRO A 132 28.75 -7.38 37.83
C PRO A 132 29.39 -6.93 36.48
N ASN A 133 29.26 -7.75 35.44
CA ASN A 133 29.80 -7.49 34.11
C ASN A 133 28.68 -7.08 33.14
N TYR A 134 28.93 -5.99 32.40
CA TYR A 134 28.05 -5.54 31.31
C TYR A 134 27.83 -6.63 30.26
N GLY A 135 26.57 -6.99 30.02
CA GLY A 135 26.08 -7.52 28.75
C GLY A 135 26.56 -8.91 28.30
N GLY A 136 27.04 -9.81 29.18
CA GLY A 136 27.73 -11.01 28.66
C GLY A 136 27.90 -12.24 29.54
N ASN A 137 26.88 -12.70 30.26
CA ASN A 137 26.77 -14.12 30.68
C ASN A 137 25.30 -14.50 30.99
N LYS A 138 24.52 -14.87 29.97
CA LYS A 138 23.22 -15.52 30.19
C LYS A 138 23.48 -16.99 30.56
N ALA A 139 23.36 -17.35 31.83
CA ALA A 139 23.39 -18.76 32.25
C ALA A 139 22.09 -19.52 31.87
N CYS A 140 21.11 -18.82 31.31
CA CYS A 140 19.80 -19.34 30.89
C CYS A 140 19.90 -20.57 29.98
N ASP A 141 20.83 -20.55 29.01
CA ASP A 141 21.03 -21.65 28.06
C ASP A 141 21.88 -22.82 28.61
N THR A 142 22.29 -22.76 29.88
CA THR A 142 23.12 -23.82 30.51
C THR A 142 22.30 -24.93 31.17
N GLN A 143 20.99 -24.71 31.37
CA GLN A 143 20.05 -25.64 31.98
C GLN A 143 18.85 -25.89 31.04
N PRO A 144 18.08 -26.98 31.22
CA PRO A 144 16.86 -27.20 30.45
C PRO A 144 15.83 -26.06 30.65
N PRO A 145 14.96 -25.79 29.66
CA PRO A 145 13.97 -24.73 29.75
C PRO A 145 12.92 -25.00 30.83
N ILE A 146 12.50 -23.91 31.47
CA ILE A 146 11.42 -23.89 32.46
C ILE A 146 10.09 -23.49 31.81
N SER A 147 8.97 -23.86 32.43
CA SER A 147 7.65 -23.81 31.78
C SER A 147 6.53 -23.51 32.76
N GLY A 148 5.35 -23.10 32.25
CA GLY A 148 4.19 -22.86 33.10
C GLY A 148 4.36 -21.71 34.08
N VAL A 149 5.19 -20.72 33.73
CA VAL A 149 5.33 -19.48 34.51
C VAL A 149 4.25 -18.50 34.09
N THR A 150 3.54 -17.92 35.05
CA THR A 150 2.45 -16.97 34.81
C THR A 150 2.66 -15.70 35.63
N ILE A 151 2.43 -14.54 35.04
CA ILE A 151 2.45 -13.24 35.71
C ILE A 151 1.12 -12.55 35.42
N GLU A 152 0.31 -12.30 36.46
CA GLU A 152 -1.01 -11.71 36.29
C GLU A 152 -1.44 -10.72 37.38
N GLY A 153 -2.23 -9.72 36.99
CA GLY A 153 -2.89 -8.79 37.91
C GLY A 153 -1.96 -7.81 38.64
N LEU A 154 -0.68 -7.73 38.27
CA LEU A 154 0.29 -6.81 38.86
C LEU A 154 0.32 -5.47 38.12
N THR A 155 0.83 -4.44 38.79
CA THR A 155 1.28 -3.19 38.17
C THR A 155 2.81 -3.13 38.28
N PHE A 156 3.50 -2.93 37.16
CA PHE A 156 4.92 -2.60 37.09
C PHE A 156 5.02 -1.10 36.87
N ARG A 157 5.75 -0.39 37.74
CA ARG A 157 5.83 1.07 37.65
C ARG A 157 7.20 1.57 38.06
N ASP A 158 7.75 2.48 37.27
CA ASP A 158 8.90 3.27 37.69
C ASP A 158 8.42 4.63 38.19
N ASP A 159 8.81 5.05 39.40
CA ASP A 159 8.47 6.38 39.91
C ASP A 159 9.43 7.50 39.47
N ASP A 160 10.67 7.18 39.07
CA ASP A 160 11.66 8.15 38.60
C ASP A 160 12.57 7.53 37.51
N PRO A 161 12.05 7.32 36.28
CA PRO A 161 12.78 6.60 35.23
C PRO A 161 14.10 7.28 34.83
N ALA A 162 14.12 8.62 34.85
CA ALA A 162 15.31 9.42 34.54
C ALA A 162 16.42 9.26 35.60
N ALA A 163 16.07 9.00 36.87
CA ALA A 163 17.06 8.72 37.92
C ALA A 163 17.73 7.35 37.75
N HIS A 164 17.03 6.36 37.20
CA HIS A 164 17.59 5.03 36.97
C HIS A 164 18.58 4.98 35.79
N CYS A 165 18.52 5.95 34.88
CA CYS A 165 19.52 6.10 33.83
C CYS A 165 20.83 6.72 34.35
N GLY A 166 21.92 5.94 34.34
CA GLY A 166 23.22 6.31 34.95
C GLY A 166 23.95 7.54 34.37
N ALA A 167 23.48 8.15 33.29
CA ALA A 167 24.11 9.32 32.66
C ALA A 167 23.13 10.30 31.97
N TYR A 168 21.85 10.29 32.35
CA TYR A 168 20.81 11.11 31.69
C TYR A 168 21.18 12.60 31.66
N GLY A 169 21.21 13.18 30.45
CA GLY A 169 21.50 14.61 30.26
C GLY A 169 22.97 15.04 30.31
N VAL A 170 23.93 14.12 30.47
CA VAL A 170 25.37 14.45 30.63
C VAL A 170 26.13 14.57 29.31
N LEU A 171 25.77 13.77 28.29
CA LEU A 171 26.46 13.76 26.98
C LEU A 171 25.68 14.47 25.87
N ALA A 172 24.36 14.52 26.01
CA ALA A 172 23.44 15.45 25.36
C ALA A 172 22.23 15.63 26.29
N PRO A 173 21.56 16.80 26.34
CA PRO A 173 20.30 16.94 27.07
C PRO A 173 19.29 15.89 26.59
N GLY A 174 18.67 15.16 27.53
CA GLY A 174 17.56 14.25 27.21
C GLY A 174 17.90 12.83 26.75
N ARG A 175 19.17 12.42 26.66
CA ARG A 175 19.55 11.05 26.24
C ARG A 175 20.08 10.19 27.39
N CYS A 176 19.70 8.90 27.43
CA CYS A 176 20.37 7.90 28.26
C CYS A 176 21.63 7.29 27.59
N VAL A 177 22.52 6.69 28.40
CA VAL A 177 23.81 6.13 27.94
C VAL A 177 24.13 4.75 28.55
N THR A 178 23.46 4.35 29.63
CA THR A 178 23.76 3.13 30.42
C THR A 178 22.58 2.73 31.30
N GLU A 179 22.36 1.42 31.49
CA GLU A 179 21.41 0.77 32.43
C GLU A 179 20.10 1.52 32.68
N GLU A 180 19.02 1.04 32.07
CA GLU A 180 17.67 1.58 32.23
C GLU A 180 16.76 0.57 32.97
N SER A 181 15.57 0.98 33.40
CA SER A 181 14.65 0.08 34.09
C SER A 181 13.80 -0.70 33.09
N HIS A 182 13.75 -2.03 33.26
CA HIS A 182 12.95 -2.93 32.43
C HIS A 182 11.92 -3.68 33.31
N GLY A 183 10.75 -3.99 32.77
CA GLY A 183 9.67 -4.63 33.52
C GLY A 183 9.90 -6.13 33.69
N ILE A 184 9.65 -6.89 32.62
CA ILE A 184 9.76 -8.36 32.62
C ILE A 184 10.71 -8.80 31.51
N PHE A 185 11.69 -9.64 31.85
CA PHE A 185 12.57 -10.30 30.88
C PHE A 185 12.36 -11.82 30.91
N VAL A 186 12.17 -12.45 29.75
CA VAL A 186 11.93 -13.89 29.60
C VAL A 186 12.91 -14.51 28.61
N SER A 187 13.62 -15.57 29.01
CA SER A 187 14.56 -16.29 28.15
C SER A 187 14.72 -17.76 28.55
N HIS A 188 14.91 -18.63 27.55
CA HIS A 188 15.05 -20.08 27.71
C HIS A 188 13.87 -20.73 28.46
N THR A 189 12.65 -20.44 28.00
CA THR A 189 11.39 -20.95 28.59
C THR A 189 10.47 -21.60 27.55
N VAL A 190 9.41 -22.29 28.02
CA VAL A 190 8.33 -22.81 27.17
C VAL A 190 6.97 -22.48 27.79
N GLY A 191 6.13 -21.72 27.08
CA GLY A 191 4.76 -21.41 27.49
C GLY A 191 4.69 -20.50 28.72
N VAL A 192 5.33 -19.33 28.64
CA VAL A 192 5.16 -18.26 29.64
C VAL A 192 3.90 -17.45 29.32
N SER A 193 3.16 -17.04 30.35
CA SER A 193 1.90 -16.28 30.20
C SER A 193 1.98 -14.98 31.01
N ILE A 194 2.02 -13.83 30.33
CA ILE A 194 2.02 -12.49 30.94
C ILE A 194 0.69 -11.83 30.62
N VAL A 195 -0.24 -11.84 31.57
CA VAL A 195 -1.65 -11.54 31.30
C VAL A 195 -2.30 -10.59 32.29
N ASN A 196 -3.08 -9.63 31.79
CA ASN A 196 -3.82 -8.66 32.61
C ASN A 196 -2.94 -7.91 33.63
N ASN A 197 -1.74 -7.50 33.24
CA ASN A 197 -0.87 -6.63 34.04
C ASN A 197 -0.98 -5.16 33.56
N ARG A 198 -0.40 -4.26 34.34
CA ARG A 198 -0.22 -2.85 33.97
C ARG A 198 1.24 -2.49 33.99
N PHE A 199 1.66 -1.60 33.09
CA PHE A 199 2.99 -1.04 33.01
C PHE A 199 2.88 0.49 32.92
N ASP A 200 3.50 1.21 33.84
CA ASP A 200 3.50 2.69 33.86
C ASP A 200 4.93 3.23 33.92
N ARG A 201 5.33 3.95 32.86
CA ARG A 201 6.62 4.65 32.76
C ARG A 201 7.86 3.80 33.02
N ILE A 202 7.81 2.49 32.75
CA ILE A 202 9.03 1.64 32.78
C ILE A 202 10.05 2.26 31.83
N GLY A 203 11.29 2.44 32.29
CA GLY A 203 12.26 3.34 31.64
C GLY A 203 12.54 2.97 30.20
N ASP A 204 12.81 1.69 29.94
CA ASP A 204 13.09 1.15 28.62
C ASP A 204 12.07 0.04 28.27
N GLU A 205 12.44 -1.25 28.15
CA GLU A 205 11.44 -2.28 27.86
C GLU A 205 10.48 -2.61 29.02
N SER A 206 9.17 -2.59 28.77
CA SER A 206 8.20 -3.17 29.72
C SER A 206 8.17 -4.68 29.70
N ILE A 207 8.17 -5.32 28.52
CA ILE A 207 8.29 -6.77 28.39
C ILE A 207 9.26 -7.11 27.26
N THR A 208 10.27 -7.92 27.55
CA THR A 208 11.11 -8.59 26.56
C THR A 208 10.84 -10.10 26.64
N ILE A 209 10.32 -10.69 25.57
CA ILE A 209 10.07 -12.14 25.48
C ILE A 209 10.91 -12.78 24.38
N ALA A 210 11.86 -13.61 24.79
CA ALA A 210 12.79 -14.32 23.89
C ALA A 210 12.57 -15.84 23.87
N SER A 211 11.33 -16.29 23.98
CA SER A 211 10.91 -17.70 24.13
C SER A 211 9.40 -17.85 23.93
N GLU A 212 8.92 -19.07 23.68
CA GLU A 212 7.49 -19.38 23.49
C GLU A 212 6.61 -18.88 24.66
N GLY A 213 5.54 -18.14 24.33
CA GLY A 213 4.61 -17.62 25.33
C GLY A 213 3.52 -16.69 24.79
N GLU A 214 2.67 -16.19 25.69
CA GLU A 214 1.62 -15.20 25.43
C GLU A 214 1.81 -13.91 26.25
N ILE A 215 1.54 -12.77 25.61
CA ILE A 215 1.38 -11.46 26.22
C ILE A 215 -0.05 -11.01 25.91
N ARG A 216 -0.96 -11.05 26.88
CA ARG A 216 -2.39 -10.86 26.60
C ARG A 216 -3.16 -10.00 27.60
N GLY A 217 -3.89 -9.00 27.09
CA GLY A 217 -4.76 -8.13 27.90
C GLY A 217 -4.02 -7.19 28.86
N ASN A 218 -2.73 -6.91 28.62
CA ASN A 218 -1.95 -5.98 29.43
C ASN A 218 -2.20 -4.52 28.98
N VAL A 219 -1.97 -3.57 29.89
CA VAL A 219 -2.09 -2.13 29.62
C VAL A 219 -0.74 -1.45 29.87
N PHE A 220 -0.26 -0.68 28.91
CA PHE A 220 1.00 0.06 28.98
C PHE A 220 0.70 1.55 28.84
N THR A 221 1.25 2.37 29.73
CA THR A 221 1.07 3.83 29.72
C THR A 221 2.41 4.53 29.79
N ASN A 222 2.67 5.44 28.83
CA ASN A 222 3.89 6.24 28.74
C ASN A 222 5.17 5.37 28.80
N THR A 223 5.23 4.31 27.99
CA THR A 223 6.37 3.38 27.92
C THR A 223 6.94 3.39 26.49
N PRO A 224 8.26 3.55 26.28
CA PRO A 224 9.30 3.74 27.30
C PRO A 224 9.12 5.05 28.10
N GLY A 225 9.49 4.98 29.38
CA GLY A 225 9.36 6.05 30.38
C GLY A 225 10.53 7.04 30.37
N ILE A 226 11.61 6.71 29.65
CA ILE A 226 12.74 7.58 29.35
C ILE A 226 12.60 8.02 27.89
N PRO A 227 12.50 9.33 27.59
CA PRO A 227 12.53 9.81 26.21
C PRO A 227 13.84 9.41 25.53
N ARG A 228 13.75 8.96 24.27
CA ARG A 228 14.89 8.56 23.43
C ARG A 228 15.75 7.40 23.97
N SER A 229 15.18 6.48 24.77
CA SER A 229 15.90 5.27 25.21
C SER A 229 16.15 4.31 24.03
N GLY A 230 15.10 4.06 23.25
CA GLY A 230 15.08 3.17 22.09
C GLY A 230 14.28 1.88 22.29
N GLY A 231 14.00 1.52 23.53
CA GLY A 231 13.22 0.33 23.88
C GLY A 231 11.73 0.46 23.60
N SER A 232 11.00 -0.58 24.01
CA SER A 232 9.61 -0.79 23.57
C SER A 232 8.67 -1.22 24.69
N ALA A 233 7.38 -0.93 24.57
CA ALA A 233 6.41 -1.47 25.51
C ALA A 233 6.37 -3.02 25.46
N ILE A 234 6.51 -3.61 24.26
CA ILE A 234 6.72 -5.04 24.06
C ILE A 234 7.86 -5.29 23.06
N VAL A 235 8.83 -6.13 23.41
CA VAL A 235 9.86 -6.67 22.52
C VAL A 235 9.71 -8.19 22.38
N VAL A 236 9.70 -8.67 21.14
CA VAL A 236 9.58 -10.08 20.76
C VAL A 236 10.85 -10.54 20.05
N ASP A 237 11.61 -11.47 20.65
CA ASP A 237 12.91 -11.99 20.17
C ASP A 237 12.96 -13.52 20.28
N GLY A 238 11.96 -14.19 19.69
CA GLY A 238 11.81 -15.64 19.79
C GLY A 238 10.74 -16.23 18.88
N THR A 239 10.39 -17.49 19.12
CA THR A 239 9.45 -18.28 18.30
C THR A 239 8.18 -18.63 19.06
N ASN A 240 7.07 -18.76 18.32
CA ASN A 240 5.76 -19.18 18.83
C ASN A 240 5.23 -18.23 19.92
N ILE A 241 5.20 -16.94 19.59
CA ILE A 241 4.81 -15.87 20.52
C ILE A 241 3.49 -15.24 20.07
N LEU A 242 2.54 -15.16 21.01
CA LEU A 242 1.25 -14.51 20.82
C LEU A 242 1.19 -13.18 21.59
N VAL A 243 0.94 -12.08 20.89
CA VAL A 243 0.67 -10.77 21.48
C VAL A 243 -0.80 -10.43 21.17
N GLU A 244 -1.69 -10.55 22.15
CA GLU A 244 -3.14 -10.41 21.94
C GLU A 244 -3.82 -9.39 22.85
N GLY A 245 -4.65 -8.51 22.28
CA GLY A 245 -5.61 -7.72 23.07
C GLY A 245 -4.98 -6.76 24.08
N ASN A 246 -3.73 -6.34 23.85
CA ASN A 246 -3.04 -5.38 24.71
C ASN A 246 -3.36 -3.95 24.29
N LEU A 247 -3.28 -3.02 25.26
CA LEU A 247 -3.51 -1.59 25.08
C LEU A 247 -2.25 -0.82 25.43
N ILE A 248 -1.68 -0.09 24.47
CA ILE A 248 -0.48 0.74 24.63
C ILE A 248 -0.88 2.19 24.38
N ILE A 249 -0.64 3.09 25.33
CA ILE A 249 -1.00 4.51 25.23
C ILE A 249 0.24 5.36 25.52
N GLY A 250 0.73 6.05 24.49
CA GLY A 250 1.83 7.00 24.58
C GLY A 250 3.21 6.42 24.93
N GLY A 251 4.23 7.24 24.69
CA GLY A 251 5.59 7.12 25.22
C GLY A 251 5.93 8.35 26.06
N ALA A 252 7.08 8.38 26.73
CA ALA A 252 7.52 9.58 27.43
C ALA A 252 7.87 10.71 26.44
N GLU A 253 7.07 11.78 26.44
CA GLU A 253 7.33 13.01 25.68
C GLU A 253 8.75 13.55 25.96
N ASP A 254 9.48 13.99 24.93
CA ASP A 254 10.73 14.73 25.12
C ASP A 254 10.44 16.11 25.75
N PRO A 255 10.79 16.34 27.03
CA PRO A 255 10.43 17.56 27.75
C PRO A 255 11.19 18.80 27.27
N SER A 256 12.17 18.64 26.36
CA SER A 256 12.99 19.74 25.87
C SER A 256 12.39 20.47 24.68
N GLY A 257 11.52 19.81 23.89
CA GLY A 257 11.09 20.31 22.57
C GLY A 257 12.26 20.58 21.62
N ALA A 258 13.46 20.07 21.92
CA ALA A 258 14.66 20.29 21.12
C ALA A 258 14.67 19.27 19.98
N GLY A 259 13.98 19.64 18.89
CA GLY A 259 13.90 18.85 17.66
C GLY A 259 15.25 18.29 17.25
N CYS A 260 15.23 17.05 16.75
CA CYS A 260 16.38 16.18 16.52
C CYS A 260 17.62 16.88 15.97
N GLY A 261 18.68 16.94 16.79
CA GLY A 261 20.03 17.20 16.31
C GLY A 261 20.56 15.97 15.56
N ALA A 262 21.33 16.20 14.49
CA ALA A 262 21.68 15.24 13.42
C ALA A 262 22.36 13.90 13.80
N PHE A 263 22.58 13.60 15.09
CA PHE A 263 23.12 12.33 15.58
C PHE A 263 22.52 11.90 16.95
N ALA A 264 21.37 12.46 17.34
CA ALA A 264 20.76 12.27 18.67
C ALA A 264 19.29 11.80 18.64
N CYS A 265 18.76 11.47 17.46
CA CYS A 265 17.56 10.65 17.24
C CYS A 265 17.99 9.52 16.29
N GLN A 266 18.22 8.33 16.86
CA GLN A 266 18.38 7.06 16.14
C GLN A 266 17.67 5.93 16.92
N SER A 267 16.73 6.31 17.78
CA SER A 267 16.16 5.44 18.82
C SER A 267 15.03 6.13 19.60
N ASP A 268 14.05 6.72 18.90
CA ASP A 268 12.76 6.99 19.54
C ASP A 268 12.03 5.66 19.81
N GLY A 269 11.34 5.55 20.95
CA GLY A 269 10.81 4.28 21.45
C GLY A 269 9.75 3.64 20.54
N ARG A 270 9.40 2.37 20.77
CA ARG A 270 8.47 1.61 19.89
C ARG A 270 7.31 0.99 20.68
N GLY A 271 6.10 0.95 20.11
CA GLY A 271 4.95 0.33 20.80
C GLY A 271 5.17 -1.18 20.96
N ILE A 272 5.19 -1.89 19.84
CA ILE A 272 5.60 -3.29 19.76
C ILE A 272 6.81 -3.36 18.83
N SER A 273 7.87 -4.07 19.23
CA SER A 273 9.03 -4.35 18.40
C SER A 273 9.22 -5.86 18.24
N ILE A 274 9.34 -6.32 17.00
CA ILE A 274 9.90 -7.64 16.69
C ILE A 274 11.38 -7.43 16.40
N GLU A 275 12.24 -8.09 17.18
CA GLU A 275 13.69 -8.08 17.03
C GLU A 275 14.20 -9.52 16.98
N THR A 276 14.42 -10.11 15.80
CA THR A 276 14.85 -11.52 15.67
C THR A 276 16.37 -11.66 15.82
N ASN A 277 16.89 -11.18 16.95
CA ASN A 277 18.31 -10.99 17.21
C ASN A 277 18.99 -12.19 17.90
N MET A 278 18.26 -13.03 18.64
CA MET A 278 18.78 -14.22 19.30
C MET A 278 18.47 -15.52 18.54
N GLY A 279 19.50 -16.35 18.37
CA GLY A 279 19.57 -17.36 17.30
C GLY A 279 18.79 -18.67 17.49
N LEU A 280 17.48 -18.60 17.77
CA LEU A 280 16.62 -19.77 17.99
C LEU A 280 15.53 -19.93 16.92
N GLU A 281 15.72 -20.91 16.04
CA GLU A 281 14.73 -21.61 15.19
C GLU A 281 13.77 -20.77 14.31
N SER A 282 13.04 -21.42 13.40
CA SER A 282 11.92 -20.80 12.66
C SER A 282 10.64 -21.02 13.45
N GLY A 283 9.73 -20.05 13.47
CA GLY A 283 8.46 -20.16 14.17
C GLY A 283 7.49 -19.03 13.85
N GLN A 284 6.30 -19.09 14.44
CA GLN A 284 5.24 -18.11 14.18
C GLN A 284 5.25 -16.99 15.23
N ILE A 285 5.01 -15.76 14.80
CA ILE A 285 4.73 -14.61 15.68
C ILE A 285 3.34 -14.08 15.28
N THR A 286 2.44 -13.97 16.25
CA THR A 286 1.07 -13.49 16.00
C THR A 286 0.79 -12.26 16.86
N ILE A 287 0.51 -11.13 16.21
CA ILE A 287 0.12 -9.87 16.84
C ILE A 287 -1.33 -9.61 16.44
N VAL A 288 -2.27 -9.75 17.38
CA VAL A 288 -3.71 -9.75 17.08
C VAL A 288 -4.57 -8.95 18.07
N ASN A 289 -5.54 -8.19 17.57
CA ASN A 289 -6.49 -7.41 18.39
C ASN A 289 -5.84 -6.39 19.36
N ASN A 290 -4.59 -5.95 19.14
CA ASN A 290 -3.94 -4.95 19.98
C ASN A 290 -4.32 -3.53 19.56
N GLU A 291 -4.21 -2.59 20.50
CA GLU A 291 -4.53 -1.18 20.32
C GLU A 291 -3.34 -0.34 20.81
N VAL A 292 -2.70 0.39 19.91
CA VAL A 292 -1.63 1.36 20.21
C VAL A 292 -2.13 2.74 19.83
N ARG A 293 -2.15 3.69 20.77
CA ARG A 293 -2.67 5.06 20.61
C ARG A 293 -1.72 6.14 21.09
N ASP A 294 -1.92 7.35 20.56
CA ASP A 294 -1.22 8.58 20.94
C ASP A 294 0.32 8.40 20.97
N TYR A 295 0.87 7.52 20.12
CA TYR A 295 2.22 7.01 20.34
C TYR A 295 3.30 7.99 19.86
N GLN A 296 4.10 8.48 20.81
CA GLN A 296 5.09 9.56 20.66
C GLN A 296 6.50 9.00 20.35
N GLY A 297 6.60 8.03 19.44
CA GLY A 297 7.85 7.30 19.17
C GLY A 297 8.03 6.94 17.69
N TRP A 298 9.12 6.25 17.37
CA TRP A 298 9.50 5.98 15.98
C TRP A 298 8.47 5.10 15.25
N ALA A 299 7.89 4.11 15.95
CA ALA A 299 6.84 3.28 15.36
C ALA A 299 5.88 2.73 16.43
N ALA A 300 4.59 2.64 16.08
CA ALA A 300 3.63 1.88 16.89
C ALA A 300 3.87 0.36 16.77
N LEU A 301 4.26 -0.11 15.58
CA LEU A 301 4.83 -1.45 15.34
C LEU A 301 6.15 -1.34 14.56
N ALA A 302 7.24 -1.83 15.13
CA ALA A 302 8.52 -2.00 14.45
C ALA A 302 8.80 -3.49 14.20
N ILE A 303 9.32 -3.80 13.01
CA ILE A 303 9.86 -5.12 12.68
C ILE A 303 11.28 -4.91 12.17
N SER A 304 12.27 -5.49 12.87
CA SER A 304 13.64 -5.53 12.39
C SER A 304 14.26 -6.90 12.65
N SER A 305 14.91 -7.44 11.63
CA SER A 305 15.52 -8.76 11.64
C SER A 305 16.98 -8.62 11.24
N SER A 306 17.90 -9.20 12.00
CA SER A 306 19.35 -9.13 11.72
C SER A 306 19.93 -10.44 11.19
N GLN A 307 19.12 -11.50 11.11
CA GLN A 307 19.55 -12.85 10.76
C GLN A 307 18.85 -13.39 9.51
N ALA A 308 19.55 -14.26 8.76
CA ALA A 308 19.04 -14.90 7.56
C ALA A 308 18.05 -16.06 7.85
N ARG A 309 16.94 -15.76 8.55
CA ARG A 309 15.94 -16.74 9.01
C ARG A 309 14.54 -16.42 8.48
N VAL A 310 13.65 -17.42 8.58
CA VAL A 310 12.25 -17.38 8.16
C VAL A 310 11.39 -17.48 9.41
N HIS A 311 10.62 -16.44 9.72
CA HIS A 311 9.48 -16.48 10.63
C HIS A 311 8.21 -16.21 9.82
N GLU A 312 7.08 -16.77 10.27
CA GLU A 312 5.77 -16.35 9.77
C GLU A 312 5.23 -15.32 10.75
N VAL A 313 5.04 -14.08 10.30
CA VAL A 313 4.57 -12.96 11.14
C VAL A 313 3.17 -12.57 10.70
N LEU A 314 2.18 -12.87 11.54
CA LEU A 314 0.79 -12.51 11.32
C LEU A 314 0.42 -11.29 12.17
N VAL A 315 0.15 -10.17 11.51
CA VAL A 315 -0.31 -8.93 12.15
C VAL A 315 -1.76 -8.71 11.73
N GLN A 316 -2.71 -8.97 12.63
CA GLN A 316 -4.13 -9.03 12.28
C GLN A 316 -5.06 -8.26 13.22
N SER A 317 -5.97 -7.45 12.67
CA SER A 317 -7.03 -6.78 13.45
C SER A 317 -6.53 -5.89 14.59
N ASN A 318 -5.35 -5.29 14.43
CA ASN A 318 -4.80 -4.31 15.36
C ASN A 318 -5.19 -2.88 14.95
N THR A 319 -5.13 -1.94 15.89
CA THR A 319 -5.10 -0.49 15.61
C THR A 319 -3.73 0.03 16.04
N PHE A 320 -3.02 0.68 15.12
CA PHE A 320 -1.73 1.30 15.35
C PHE A 320 -1.84 2.78 14.98
N GLU A 321 -1.70 3.66 15.97
CA GLU A 321 -1.85 5.11 15.85
C GLU A 321 -0.63 5.80 16.48
N VAL A 322 0.13 6.53 15.65
CA VAL A 322 1.20 7.45 16.08
C VAL A 322 0.67 8.87 16.17
N ALA A 323 1.33 9.73 16.94
CA ALA A 323 0.83 11.08 17.19
C ALA A 323 1.31 12.16 16.19
N ASP A 324 2.43 11.92 15.52
CA ASP A 324 2.97 12.78 14.45
C ASP A 324 2.83 12.04 13.11
N ASP A 325 1.74 12.29 12.38
CA ASP A 325 1.38 11.64 11.11
C ASP A 325 2.28 12.10 9.93
N ALA A 326 3.57 11.80 9.98
CA ALA A 326 4.56 12.24 8.98
C ALA A 326 5.47 11.10 8.51
N CYS A 327 4.89 9.97 8.11
CA CYS A 327 5.61 8.89 7.44
C CYS A 327 5.96 9.31 6.01
N LEU A 328 7.15 9.88 5.78
CA LEU A 328 7.51 10.40 4.47
C LEU A 328 8.15 9.31 3.59
N ALA A 329 8.05 9.45 2.28
CA ALA A 329 8.93 8.73 1.36
C ALA A 329 10.41 9.04 1.67
N PRO A 330 11.34 8.12 1.36
CA PRO A 330 12.76 8.41 1.33
C PRO A 330 13.03 9.44 0.24
N ALA A 331 13.01 10.72 0.59
CA ALA A 331 13.34 11.79 -0.33
C ALA A 331 14.77 11.62 -0.88
N ASP A 332 14.96 12.01 -2.14
CA ASP A 332 16.21 11.96 -2.93
C ASP A 332 17.44 12.63 -2.25
N VAL A 333 17.19 13.32 -1.14
CA VAL A 333 18.10 14.09 -0.29
C VAL A 333 19.27 13.27 0.29
N CYS A 334 19.16 11.94 0.38
CA CYS A 334 20.21 11.08 0.93
C CYS A 334 21.25 10.58 -0.08
N VAL A 335 21.00 10.68 -1.39
CA VAL A 335 21.83 10.04 -2.43
C VAL A 335 22.54 11.05 -3.33
N ASP A 336 21.91 12.20 -3.61
CA ASP A 336 22.52 13.28 -4.40
C ASP A 336 23.36 14.28 -3.59
N LEU A 337 23.40 14.12 -2.26
CA LEU A 337 24.29 14.82 -1.36
C LEU A 337 25.22 13.80 -0.67
N ASP A 338 26.53 14.02 -0.74
CA ASP A 338 27.57 13.32 0.06
C ASP A 338 27.46 13.67 1.58
N ASP A 339 26.25 13.91 2.09
CA ASP A 339 25.98 14.33 3.46
C ASP A 339 25.83 13.12 4.39
N VAL A 340 26.93 12.82 5.08
CA VAL A 340 26.96 11.99 6.28
C VAL A 340 26.19 12.70 7.40
N GLY A 341 24.86 12.61 7.37
CA GLY A 341 23.99 13.27 8.35
C GLY A 341 22.48 13.26 8.06
N CYS A 342 21.99 12.64 6.98
CA CYS A 342 20.56 12.59 6.69
C CYS A 342 19.86 11.39 7.36
N THR A 343 19.44 11.56 8.61
CA THR A 343 18.46 10.68 9.28
C THR A 343 17.35 11.54 9.85
N ILE A 344 16.21 11.59 9.17
CA ILE A 344 14.93 11.95 9.79
C ILE A 344 14.28 10.64 10.19
N GLU A 345 14.35 10.30 11.47
CA GLU A 345 13.41 9.34 12.04
C GLU A 345 12.01 9.94 11.87
N GLN A 346 11.09 9.15 11.35
CA GLN A 346 9.73 9.56 11.02
C GLN A 346 8.81 8.58 11.73
N ALA A 347 7.86 9.11 12.48
CA ALA A 347 6.85 8.30 13.13
C ALA A 347 5.94 7.69 12.04
N CYS A 348 5.92 6.37 11.95
CA CYS A 348 5.00 5.61 11.10
C CYS A 348 4.19 4.64 11.96
N ALA A 349 2.95 4.32 11.56
CA ALA A 349 2.17 3.29 12.26
C ALA A 349 2.90 1.93 12.25
N VAL A 350 3.53 1.59 11.12
CA VAL A 350 4.35 0.39 10.95
C VAL A 350 5.67 0.73 10.26
N VAL A 351 6.79 0.26 10.84
CA VAL A 351 8.12 0.29 10.22
C VAL A 351 8.67 -1.14 10.08
N ILE A 352 9.17 -1.48 8.89
CA ILE A 352 9.80 -2.75 8.55
C ILE A 352 11.16 -2.45 7.91
N ASP A 353 12.21 -2.36 8.74
CA ASP A 353 13.52 -1.84 8.31
C ASP A 353 14.65 -2.88 8.46
N GLY A 354 15.52 -2.92 7.45
CA GLY A 354 16.70 -3.76 7.42
C GLY A 354 17.79 -3.33 8.41
N ALA A 355 18.19 -4.22 9.33
CA ALA A 355 19.42 -4.10 10.10
C ALA A 355 20.63 -3.84 9.17
N MET A 356 21.24 -2.65 9.29
CA MET A 356 22.27 -2.15 8.38
C MET A 356 23.38 -3.17 8.09
N GLY A 357 23.48 -3.58 6.82
CA GLY A 357 24.55 -4.46 6.33
C GLY A 357 24.30 -5.97 6.51
N SER A 358 23.14 -6.37 7.03
CA SER A 358 22.66 -7.76 6.95
C SER A 358 21.60 -7.86 5.84
N PRO A 359 21.56 -8.90 5.00
CA PRO A 359 20.39 -9.18 4.15
C PRO A 359 19.26 -9.62 5.08
N VAL A 360 18.18 -8.83 5.12
CA VAL A 360 17.20 -8.89 6.21
C VAL A 360 16.00 -9.74 5.85
N ALA A 361 15.51 -10.46 6.87
CA ALA A 361 14.15 -10.98 6.95
C ALA A 361 13.69 -11.87 5.80
N ARG A 362 14.04 -13.17 5.77
CA ARG A 362 13.24 -14.12 4.96
C ARG A 362 11.87 -14.42 5.61
N GLU A 363 11.30 -13.44 6.31
CA GLU A 363 10.03 -13.58 6.99
C GLU A 363 8.87 -13.47 6.00
N ASP A 364 7.88 -14.36 6.13
CA ASP A 364 6.60 -14.23 5.45
C ASP A 364 5.71 -13.33 6.32
N LEU A 365 5.37 -12.14 5.83
CA LEU A 365 4.69 -11.09 6.58
C LEU A 365 3.26 -10.92 6.08
N VAL A 366 2.27 -11.12 6.96
CA VAL A 366 0.85 -10.97 6.63
C VAL A 366 0.19 -9.93 7.54
N PHE A 367 -0.07 -8.76 6.98
CA PHE A 367 -0.84 -7.68 7.59
C PHE A 367 -2.28 -7.77 7.11
N SER A 368 -3.23 -8.11 7.99
CA SER A 368 -4.64 -8.17 7.59
C SER A 368 -5.66 -7.52 8.53
N ARG A 369 -6.62 -6.78 7.94
CA ARG A 369 -7.72 -6.12 8.68
C ARG A 369 -7.26 -5.19 9.80
N ASN A 370 -6.07 -4.60 9.69
CA ASN A 370 -5.56 -3.61 10.64
C ASN A 370 -6.02 -2.20 10.27
N ARG A 371 -6.00 -1.29 11.25
CA ARG A 371 -6.13 0.15 11.05
C ARG A 371 -4.81 0.81 11.40
N LEU A 372 -4.21 1.50 10.43
CA LEU A 372 -2.84 2.02 10.47
C LEU A 372 -2.89 3.54 10.30
N GLU A 373 -2.96 4.26 11.43
CA GLU A 373 -3.00 5.72 11.48
C GLU A 373 -1.57 6.27 11.60
N GLY A 374 -1.13 6.98 10.56
CA GLY A 374 0.25 7.44 10.38
C GLY A 374 1.09 6.63 9.40
N GLY A 375 0.47 5.85 8.50
CA GLY A 375 1.16 5.24 7.34
C GLY A 375 2.11 4.06 7.62
N VAL A 376 2.68 3.50 6.55
CA VAL A 376 3.55 2.31 6.57
C VAL A 376 4.85 2.58 5.84
N ARG A 377 5.98 2.16 6.44
CA ARG A 377 7.29 2.17 5.81
C ARG A 377 7.95 0.80 5.85
N MET A 378 8.43 0.34 4.70
CA MET A 378 9.17 -0.90 4.54
C MET A 378 10.40 -0.66 3.65
N LEU A 379 11.57 -0.49 4.27
CA LEU A 379 12.86 -0.34 3.57
C LEU A 379 13.73 -1.56 3.84
N VAL A 380 13.49 -2.60 3.04
CA VAL A 380 14.19 -3.89 3.09
C VAL A 380 15.05 -4.08 1.84
N SER A 381 16.28 -4.55 2.03
CA SER A 381 17.19 -4.93 0.94
C SER A 381 17.65 -6.39 1.12
N GLY A 382 17.65 -7.14 0.02
CA GLY A 382 18.10 -8.54 0.01
C GLY A 382 17.10 -9.56 0.56
N GLY A 383 16.16 -9.99 -0.29
CA GLY A 383 15.56 -11.34 -0.20
C GLY A 383 14.53 -11.57 0.92
N VAL A 384 13.55 -10.69 1.05
CA VAL A 384 12.41 -10.88 1.97
C VAL A 384 11.51 -12.03 1.53
N GLY A 385 10.78 -12.64 2.47
CA GLY A 385 9.71 -13.59 2.18
C GLY A 385 8.50 -12.91 1.53
N ALA A 386 7.36 -13.61 1.46
CA ALA A 386 6.16 -13.03 0.88
C ALA A 386 5.55 -11.98 1.83
N VAL A 387 5.39 -10.74 1.34
CA VAL A 387 4.73 -9.66 2.08
C VAL A 387 3.32 -9.45 1.54
N SER A 388 2.32 -9.49 2.41
CA SER A 388 0.91 -9.34 2.06
C SER A 388 0.20 -8.33 2.97
N PHE A 389 -0.38 -7.29 2.36
CA PHE A 389 -1.30 -6.35 3.00
C PHE A 389 -2.72 -6.61 2.48
N LEU A 390 -3.59 -7.14 3.33
CA LEU A 390 -4.93 -7.62 2.96
C LEU A 390 -6.01 -6.91 3.79
N ASP A 391 -6.97 -6.26 3.15
CA ASP A 391 -8.15 -5.69 3.82
C ASP A 391 -7.83 -4.65 4.94
N ASN A 392 -6.70 -3.93 4.86
CA ASN A 392 -6.32 -2.91 5.87
C ASN A 392 -6.88 -1.52 5.54
N ASP A 393 -7.00 -0.68 6.57
CA ASP A 393 -7.39 0.73 6.50
C ASP A 393 -6.18 1.59 6.92
N VAL A 394 -5.52 2.22 5.96
CA VAL A 394 -4.32 3.04 6.15
C VAL A 394 -4.75 4.51 6.04
N VAL A 395 -4.57 5.27 7.12
CA VAL A 395 -5.08 6.64 7.24
C VAL A 395 -3.95 7.54 7.72
N GLY A 396 -3.93 8.80 7.29
CA GLY A 396 -2.92 9.74 7.79
C GLY A 396 -3.15 11.18 7.35
N GLY A 397 -2.07 11.96 7.39
CA GLY A 397 -2.05 13.38 7.04
C GLY A 397 -0.83 13.72 6.18
N ALA A 398 0.30 14.04 6.79
CA ALA A 398 1.50 14.37 6.03
C ALA A 398 2.23 13.12 5.50
N GLY A 399 2.97 13.27 4.41
CA GLY A 399 3.77 12.18 3.84
C GLY A 399 2.97 11.20 2.99
N VAL A 400 3.37 9.93 3.04
CA VAL A 400 3.00 8.86 2.09
C VAL A 400 2.28 7.73 2.82
N GLY A 401 1.27 7.16 2.17
CA GLY A 401 0.45 6.09 2.77
C GLY A 401 1.24 4.82 3.04
N MET A 402 1.88 4.28 2.00
CA MET A 402 2.70 3.06 2.09
C MET A 402 3.97 3.17 1.24
N VAL A 403 5.13 3.27 1.90
CA VAL A 403 6.46 3.15 1.28
C VAL A 403 6.87 1.68 1.31
N LEU A 404 6.96 1.02 0.16
CA LEU A 404 7.12 -0.45 0.08
C LEU A 404 8.30 -0.88 -0.80
N ALA A 405 9.20 -1.69 -0.24
CA ALA A 405 10.31 -2.35 -0.94
C ALA A 405 10.20 -3.89 -0.87
N GLY A 406 10.84 -4.58 -1.83
CA GLY A 406 10.94 -6.04 -1.85
C GLY A 406 9.84 -6.78 -2.65
N SER A 407 9.97 -8.11 -2.74
CA SER A 407 9.07 -8.99 -3.48
C SER A 407 9.23 -10.46 -3.04
N PRO A 408 8.20 -11.33 -3.14
CA PRO A 408 6.85 -11.05 -3.65
C PRO A 408 6.04 -10.14 -2.72
N LEU A 409 5.27 -9.23 -3.32
CA LEU A 409 4.47 -8.23 -2.62
C LEU A 409 3.03 -8.25 -3.11
N THR A 410 2.08 -8.43 -2.21
CA THR A 410 0.64 -8.33 -2.49
C THR A 410 0.01 -7.25 -1.62
N VAL A 411 -0.75 -6.35 -2.25
CA VAL A 411 -1.56 -5.33 -1.59
C VAL A 411 -2.97 -5.48 -2.14
N GLU A 412 -3.88 -6.07 -1.37
CA GLU A 412 -5.22 -6.45 -1.84
C GLU A 412 -6.35 -5.97 -0.92
N ARG A 413 -7.39 -5.33 -1.50
CA ARG A 413 -8.57 -4.78 -0.78
C ARG A 413 -8.26 -3.76 0.33
N ASN A 414 -7.16 -3.02 0.24
CA ASN A 414 -6.84 -2.00 1.23
C ASN A 414 -7.52 -0.66 0.89
N HIS A 415 -7.80 0.12 1.92
CA HIS A 415 -8.22 1.52 1.83
C HIS A 415 -7.05 2.40 2.27
N ILE A 416 -6.65 3.38 1.45
CA ILE A 416 -5.52 4.28 1.74
C ILE A 416 -5.95 5.72 1.48
N ASP A 417 -6.04 6.53 2.54
CA ASP A 417 -6.65 7.87 2.52
C ASP A 417 -5.97 8.89 3.47
N GLY A 418 -6.10 10.17 3.13
CA GLY A 418 -5.66 11.32 3.95
C GLY A 418 -4.26 11.89 3.65
N PHE A 419 -3.41 11.15 2.95
CA PHE A 419 -1.98 11.47 2.75
C PHE A 419 -1.72 12.61 1.74
N GLU A 420 -0.84 13.56 2.11
CA GLU A 420 -0.40 14.70 1.26
C GLU A 420 0.48 14.29 0.06
N GLY A 421 1.10 13.10 0.10
CA GLY A 421 1.92 12.53 -0.98
C GLY A 421 1.25 11.34 -1.67
N GLU A 422 2.06 10.37 -2.11
CA GLU A 422 1.56 9.15 -2.73
C GLU A 422 0.77 8.28 -1.73
N ALA A 423 -0.28 7.59 -2.21
CA ALA A 423 -0.94 6.55 -1.42
C ALA A 423 -0.05 5.30 -1.32
N ILE A 424 0.61 4.92 -2.42
CA ILE A 424 1.60 3.84 -2.47
C ILE A 424 2.84 4.34 -3.20
N TYR A 425 4.01 4.17 -2.59
CA TYR A 425 5.30 4.51 -3.15
C TYR A 425 6.20 3.28 -3.13
N LEU A 426 6.55 2.76 -4.31
CA LEU A 426 7.42 1.60 -4.46
C LEU A 426 8.89 2.02 -4.43
N VAL A 427 9.72 1.25 -3.74
CA VAL A 427 11.17 1.51 -3.60
C VAL A 427 11.96 0.28 -4.01
N GLY A 428 12.88 0.45 -4.96
CA GLY A 428 13.98 -0.48 -5.22
C GLY A 428 13.60 -1.97 -5.24
N LEU A 429 12.77 -2.39 -6.20
CA LEU A 429 12.52 -3.81 -6.46
C LEU A 429 13.85 -4.49 -6.83
N ASP A 430 14.34 -5.34 -5.92
CA ASP A 430 15.74 -5.80 -5.86
C ASP A 430 16.22 -6.46 -7.18
N LEU A 431 17.38 -6.04 -7.66
CA LEU A 431 17.96 -6.47 -8.94
C LEU A 431 19.03 -7.56 -8.79
N ASP A 432 19.30 -8.06 -7.59
CA ASP A 432 20.45 -8.93 -7.25
C ASP A 432 20.37 -10.39 -7.78
N GLY A 433 19.71 -10.60 -8.92
CA GLY A 433 19.85 -11.80 -9.76
C GLY A 433 19.14 -13.06 -9.26
N GLY A 434 18.59 -13.05 -8.05
CA GLY A 434 17.47 -13.92 -7.65
C GLY A 434 16.18 -13.20 -8.01
N GLY A 435 15.64 -13.47 -9.21
CA GLY A 435 14.57 -12.67 -9.81
C GLY A 435 13.38 -12.43 -8.86
N THR A 436 13.01 -11.16 -8.71
CA THR A 436 11.82 -10.70 -7.99
C THR A 436 10.58 -11.41 -8.51
N GLU A 437 9.75 -11.91 -7.59
CA GLU A 437 8.41 -12.41 -7.93
C GLU A 437 7.41 -11.22 -8.04
N SER A 438 6.23 -11.45 -8.60
CA SER A 438 5.31 -10.37 -9.00
C SER A 438 4.87 -9.45 -7.86
N VAL A 439 4.81 -8.15 -8.13
CA VAL A 439 4.05 -7.18 -7.32
C VAL A 439 2.60 -7.17 -7.79
N VAL A 440 1.64 -7.32 -6.87
CA VAL A 440 0.21 -7.30 -7.18
C VAL A 440 -0.48 -6.26 -6.31
N LEU A 441 -1.07 -5.24 -6.93
CA LEU A 441 -2.00 -4.31 -6.27
C LEU A 441 -3.40 -4.60 -6.84
N ARG A 442 -4.32 -5.14 -6.01
CA ARG A 442 -5.67 -5.55 -6.44
C ARG A 442 -6.79 -5.00 -5.54
N ASP A 443 -7.94 -4.64 -6.10
CA ASP A 443 -9.15 -4.24 -5.36
C ASP A 443 -8.94 -3.07 -4.36
N ASN A 444 -7.84 -2.31 -4.45
CA ASN A 444 -7.54 -1.26 -3.46
C ASN A 444 -8.28 0.03 -3.80
N ARG A 445 -8.67 0.77 -2.76
CA ARG A 445 -9.25 2.10 -2.86
C ARG A 445 -8.23 3.11 -2.35
N LEU A 446 -7.73 3.94 -3.26
CA LEU A 446 -6.62 4.86 -3.05
C LEU A 446 -7.07 6.29 -3.34
N THR A 447 -6.77 7.21 -2.43
CA THR A 447 -6.91 8.66 -2.69
C THR A 447 -5.56 9.34 -2.63
N GLY A 448 -5.21 10.11 -3.65
CA GLY A 448 -4.05 11.01 -3.63
C GLY A 448 -4.49 12.45 -3.33
N ASN A 449 -3.69 13.20 -2.58
CA ASN A 449 -4.04 14.58 -2.21
C ASN A 449 -2.86 15.55 -2.36
N ASN A 450 -2.67 16.08 -3.56
CA ASN A 450 -1.64 17.07 -3.89
C ASN A 450 -1.97 18.48 -3.33
N ALA A 451 -2.17 18.59 -2.01
CA ALA A 451 -2.61 19.80 -1.32
C ALA A 451 -1.59 20.96 -1.40
N ASP A 452 -0.32 20.65 -1.58
CA ASP A 452 0.79 21.61 -1.73
C ASP A 452 1.02 22.06 -3.20
N GLY A 453 0.37 21.40 -4.16
CA GLY A 453 0.57 21.63 -5.60
C GLY A 453 1.81 20.95 -6.17
N SER A 454 2.44 20.02 -5.45
CA SER A 454 3.40 19.05 -6.00
C SER A 454 2.74 18.21 -7.10
N ALA A 455 3.55 17.65 -7.99
CA ALA A 455 3.07 16.90 -9.13
C ALA A 455 3.17 15.38 -8.90
N GLU A 456 3.02 14.93 -7.65
CA GLU A 456 3.20 13.53 -7.27
C GLU A 456 2.04 12.62 -7.68
N PRO A 457 2.34 11.34 -8.01
CA PRO A 457 1.33 10.37 -8.41
C PRO A 457 0.52 9.82 -7.23
N THR A 458 -0.59 9.10 -7.47
CA THR A 458 -1.21 8.32 -6.38
C THR A 458 -0.49 7.00 -6.12
N ILE A 459 0.01 6.35 -7.19
CA ILE A 459 0.93 5.21 -7.11
C ILE A 459 2.27 5.63 -7.73
N GLY A 460 3.30 5.81 -6.91
CA GLY A 460 4.61 6.30 -7.30
C GLY A 460 5.74 5.27 -7.20
N MET A 461 6.87 5.60 -7.83
CA MET A 461 8.16 4.94 -7.63
C MET A 461 9.26 5.90 -8.08
N PHE A 462 10.29 6.10 -7.25
CA PHE A 462 11.45 6.92 -7.63
C PHE A 462 12.48 6.13 -8.44
N SER A 463 13.09 6.78 -9.43
CA SER A 463 14.15 6.19 -10.25
C SER A 463 15.50 6.90 -10.09
N GLY A 464 16.41 6.24 -9.38
CA GLY A 464 17.81 6.29 -9.76
C GLY A 464 18.00 5.60 -11.12
N PRO A 465 19.11 5.83 -11.84
CA PRO A 465 19.32 5.33 -13.21
C PRO A 465 19.35 3.80 -13.39
N ASN A 466 19.19 3.03 -12.31
CA ASN A 466 19.12 1.57 -12.28
C ASN A 466 17.86 1.03 -11.55
N ALA A 467 16.81 1.84 -11.30
CA ALA A 467 15.62 1.35 -10.58
C ALA A 467 14.73 0.44 -11.44
N CYS A 468 14.65 0.72 -12.75
CA CYS A 468 14.25 -0.28 -13.73
C CYS A 468 15.43 -1.22 -13.98
N GLY A 469 15.17 -2.48 -14.34
CA GLY A 469 16.23 -3.39 -14.76
C GLY A 469 17.01 -2.88 -15.98
N PRO A 470 18.12 -3.55 -16.36
CA PRO A 470 19.03 -3.07 -17.42
C PRO A 470 18.35 -2.85 -18.79
N ASP A 471 17.19 -3.46 -19.02
CA ASP A 471 16.37 -3.33 -20.23
C ASP A 471 15.27 -2.23 -20.14
N GLY A 472 15.18 -1.48 -19.03
CA GLY A 472 14.12 -0.51 -18.76
C GLY A 472 12.78 -1.12 -18.35
N VAL A 473 12.75 -2.42 -18.06
CA VAL A 473 11.57 -3.18 -17.61
C VAL A 473 11.56 -3.27 -16.09
N LEU A 474 10.37 -3.19 -15.50
CA LEU A 474 10.18 -3.38 -14.05
C LEU A 474 10.51 -4.85 -13.67
N PRO A 475 11.49 -5.12 -12.79
CA PRO A 475 11.83 -6.48 -12.38
C PRO A 475 10.64 -7.18 -11.71
N GLY A 476 10.39 -8.44 -12.06
CA GLY A 476 9.29 -9.26 -11.52
C GLY A 476 7.89 -8.91 -12.03
N GLY A 477 7.71 -7.69 -12.56
CA GLY A 477 6.44 -7.18 -13.06
C GLY A 477 5.54 -6.65 -11.96
N LEU A 478 4.60 -5.81 -12.38
CA LEU A 478 3.55 -5.21 -11.55
C LEU A 478 2.20 -5.46 -12.24
N LEU A 479 1.23 -5.97 -11.48
CA LEU A 479 -0.16 -6.06 -11.88
C LEU A 479 -0.99 -5.07 -11.05
N LEU A 480 -1.66 -4.14 -11.72
CA LEU A 480 -2.74 -3.32 -11.16
C LEU A 480 -4.07 -3.90 -11.65
N GLU A 481 -4.87 -4.47 -10.75
CA GLU A 481 -6.16 -5.10 -11.09
C GLU A 481 -7.31 -4.52 -10.25
N ASP A 482 -8.37 -4.04 -10.88
CA ASP A 482 -9.62 -3.60 -10.23
C ASP A 482 -9.46 -2.54 -9.10
N ASN A 483 -8.41 -1.71 -9.12
CA ASN A 483 -8.20 -0.65 -8.13
C ASN A 483 -9.03 0.61 -8.44
N GLU A 484 -9.50 1.31 -7.39
CA GLU A 484 -10.17 2.62 -7.46
C GLU A 484 -9.17 3.71 -7.00
N VAL A 485 -8.76 4.59 -7.92
CA VAL A 485 -7.83 5.70 -7.67
C VAL A 485 -8.57 7.03 -7.85
N MET A 486 -8.72 7.81 -6.78
CA MET A 486 -9.52 9.04 -6.76
C MET A 486 -8.72 10.27 -6.32
N GLY A 487 -8.94 11.39 -7.01
CA GLY A 487 -8.50 12.70 -6.56
C GLY A 487 -9.33 13.20 -5.38
N PRO A 488 -8.85 14.22 -4.66
CA PRO A 488 -9.51 14.71 -3.46
C PRO A 488 -10.82 15.43 -3.83
N GLU A 489 -11.89 15.23 -3.06
CA GLU A 489 -13.23 15.76 -3.37
C GLU A 489 -13.30 17.29 -3.50
N VAL A 490 -12.34 18.02 -2.89
CA VAL A 490 -12.35 19.49 -2.80
C VAL A 490 -11.01 20.10 -3.20
N GLY A 491 -10.96 20.74 -4.38
CA GLY A 491 -9.96 21.76 -4.72
C GLY A 491 -8.57 21.27 -5.15
N GLY A 492 -8.31 19.96 -5.11
CA GLY A 492 -7.11 19.35 -5.68
C GLY A 492 -7.45 18.49 -6.91
N ALA A 493 -6.43 18.18 -7.70
CA ALA A 493 -6.47 17.22 -8.79
C ALA A 493 -5.19 16.40 -8.79
N ILE A 494 -5.25 15.15 -9.26
CA ILE A 494 -4.09 14.27 -9.36
C ILE A 494 -3.31 14.61 -10.63
N SER A 495 -2.00 14.83 -10.51
CA SER A 495 -1.10 15.00 -11.66
C SER A 495 -0.85 13.69 -12.42
N ARG A 496 -0.82 12.55 -11.72
CA ARG A 496 -0.59 11.21 -12.28
C ARG A 496 -1.31 10.13 -11.47
N GLY A 497 -2.18 9.32 -12.09
CA GLY A 497 -2.73 8.15 -11.38
C GLY A 497 -1.63 7.17 -10.97
N VAL A 498 -0.75 6.84 -11.93
CA VAL A 498 0.45 6.02 -11.73
C VAL A 498 1.68 6.69 -12.33
N GLY A 499 2.77 6.76 -11.58
CA GLY A 499 4.06 7.34 -11.96
C GLY A 499 5.24 6.42 -11.64
N LEU A 500 5.57 5.51 -12.55
CA LEU A 500 6.70 4.57 -12.44
C LEU A 500 7.94 5.03 -13.23
N ASP A 501 8.11 6.34 -13.32
CA ASP A 501 9.13 7.04 -14.13
C ASP A 501 9.26 6.44 -15.56
N SER A 502 10.46 5.96 -15.92
CA SER A 502 10.76 5.39 -17.24
C SER A 502 10.61 3.87 -17.30
N CYS A 503 10.19 3.22 -16.21
CA CYS A 503 10.01 1.78 -16.17
C CYS A 503 8.80 1.34 -16.99
N THR A 504 8.91 0.14 -17.54
CA THR A 504 7.98 -0.42 -18.53
C THR A 504 7.63 -1.86 -18.20
N GLY A 505 6.68 -2.47 -18.94
CA GLY A 505 6.44 -3.93 -18.86
C GLY A 505 5.41 -4.39 -17.83
N TRP A 506 4.69 -3.46 -17.19
CA TRP A 506 3.66 -3.73 -16.18
C TRP A 506 2.24 -3.79 -16.77
N GLU A 507 1.24 -4.26 -16.02
CA GLU A 507 -0.12 -4.53 -16.49
C GLU A 507 -1.19 -3.76 -15.68
N ALA A 508 -2.19 -3.22 -16.37
CA ALA A 508 -3.34 -2.50 -15.82
C ALA A 508 -4.65 -3.10 -16.34
N ILE A 509 -5.45 -3.72 -15.47
CA ILE A 509 -6.70 -4.41 -15.82
C ILE A 509 -7.84 -3.89 -14.93
N GLY A 510 -8.95 -3.43 -15.51
CA GLY A 510 -10.20 -3.12 -14.79
C GLY A 510 -10.16 -1.95 -13.80
N ASN A 511 -9.05 -1.22 -13.69
CA ASN A 511 -8.90 -0.13 -12.71
C ASN A 511 -9.72 1.11 -13.09
N ALA A 512 -10.20 1.85 -12.09
CA ALA A 512 -10.88 3.12 -12.25
C ALA A 512 -10.00 4.27 -11.71
N PHE A 513 -9.76 5.29 -12.53
CA PHE A 513 -8.98 6.48 -12.19
C PHE A 513 -9.84 7.74 -12.36
N ASP A 514 -10.25 8.43 -11.29
CA ASP A 514 -10.80 9.79 -11.37
C ASP A 514 -9.76 10.80 -10.90
N LEU A 515 -9.12 11.49 -11.84
CA LEU A 515 -8.05 12.45 -11.54
C LEU A 515 -8.60 13.83 -11.11
N ASN A 516 -9.93 14.02 -11.07
CA ASN A 516 -10.65 15.24 -10.72
C ASN A 516 -10.23 16.50 -11.53
N GLY A 517 -9.72 16.31 -12.76
CA GLY A 517 -9.07 17.37 -13.52
C GLY A 517 -9.99 18.48 -14.04
N ALA A 518 -9.73 19.71 -13.59
CA ALA A 518 -9.99 20.96 -14.34
C ALA A 518 -9.16 22.16 -13.81
N GLY A 519 -8.01 22.44 -14.43
CA GLY A 519 -7.41 23.79 -14.39
C GLY A 519 -6.14 24.02 -13.56
N LEU A 520 -5.33 22.98 -13.30
CA LEU A 520 -3.97 23.13 -12.76
C LEU A 520 -2.92 23.25 -13.89
N PRO A 521 -1.70 23.76 -13.65
CA PRO A 521 -0.70 23.99 -14.70
C PRO A 521 0.06 22.73 -15.16
N TYR A 522 -0.33 21.54 -14.69
CA TYR A 522 0.34 20.27 -14.96
C TYR A 522 -0.62 19.29 -15.63
N ALA A 523 -0.19 18.69 -16.75
CA ALA A 523 -1.01 17.73 -17.48
C ALA A 523 -1.25 16.47 -16.64
N SER A 524 -2.51 16.24 -16.23
CA SER A 524 -2.91 15.03 -15.51
C SER A 524 -2.82 13.81 -16.43
N ASN A 525 -1.92 12.88 -16.10
CA ASN A 525 -1.78 11.60 -16.80
C ASN A 525 -2.52 10.48 -16.05
N GLY A 526 -3.23 9.60 -16.76
CA GLY A 526 -3.74 8.37 -16.15
C GLY A 526 -2.58 7.50 -15.63
N PHE A 527 -1.76 7.00 -16.55
CA PHE A 527 -0.57 6.20 -16.25
C PHE A 527 0.36 6.12 -17.47
N SER A 528 1.63 5.74 -17.26
CA SER A 528 2.64 5.67 -18.32
C SER A 528 3.29 4.28 -18.43
N ASN A 529 3.48 3.84 -19.69
CA ASN A 529 4.29 2.69 -20.09
C ASN A 529 3.85 1.27 -19.67
N PRO A 530 2.55 0.96 -19.44
CA PRO A 530 2.16 -0.42 -19.27
C PRO A 530 2.33 -1.19 -20.59
N ARG A 531 2.56 -2.49 -20.47
CA ARG A 531 2.50 -3.46 -21.55
C ARG A 531 1.05 -3.81 -21.89
N VAL A 532 0.20 -3.93 -20.87
CA VAL A 532 -1.22 -4.24 -21.03
C VAL A 532 -2.04 -3.18 -20.30
N ALA A 533 -2.98 -2.56 -21.01
CA ALA A 533 -4.01 -1.67 -20.47
C ALA A 533 -5.37 -2.16 -20.97
N LEU A 534 -6.11 -2.87 -20.12
CA LEU A 534 -7.34 -3.55 -20.45
C LEU A 534 -8.50 -3.09 -19.56
N GLU A 535 -9.64 -2.71 -20.16
CA GLU A 535 -10.91 -2.46 -19.45
C GLU A 535 -10.84 -1.39 -18.33
N ASN A 536 -9.82 -0.52 -18.33
CA ASN A 536 -9.68 0.55 -17.33
C ASN A 536 -10.60 1.74 -17.65
N GLU A 537 -11.13 2.38 -16.61
CA GLU A 537 -11.86 3.66 -16.68
C GLU A 537 -10.94 4.81 -16.23
N VAL A 538 -10.88 5.90 -16.99
CA VAL A 538 -10.00 7.05 -16.72
C VAL A 538 -10.75 8.35 -16.98
N MET A 539 -10.94 9.15 -15.93
CA MET A 539 -11.71 10.39 -15.96
C MET A 539 -10.85 11.60 -15.55
N GLY A 540 -11.06 12.74 -16.22
CA GLY A 540 -10.41 14.00 -15.88
C GLY A 540 -8.92 14.07 -16.25
N ALA A 541 -8.48 13.25 -17.21
CA ALA A 541 -7.11 13.30 -17.73
C ALA A 541 -6.93 14.46 -18.74
N GLU A 542 -5.89 15.26 -18.55
CA GLU A 542 -5.41 16.22 -19.55
C GLU A 542 -4.48 15.54 -20.58
N GLN A 543 -3.86 14.41 -20.26
CA GLN A 543 -3.14 13.60 -21.24
C GLN A 543 -3.34 12.10 -20.93
N TYR A 544 -3.52 11.30 -21.96
CA TYR A 544 -3.53 9.84 -21.81
C TYR A 544 -2.84 9.17 -23.00
N GLY A 545 -1.94 8.23 -22.70
CA GLY A 545 -1.20 7.49 -23.71
C GLY A 545 0.10 6.89 -23.18
N ILE A 546 0.71 6.05 -24.00
CA ILE A 546 1.75 5.11 -23.60
C ILE A 546 3.09 5.45 -24.28
N PHE A 547 4.13 5.70 -23.49
CA PHE A 547 5.51 5.86 -23.99
C PHE A 547 6.31 4.55 -23.85
N SER A 548 5.69 3.43 -24.23
CA SER A 548 6.35 2.11 -24.18
C SER A 548 7.49 2.01 -25.20
N ARG A 549 8.68 1.65 -24.71
CA ARG A 549 9.82 1.19 -25.52
C ARG A 549 9.84 -0.35 -25.69
N VAL A 550 8.74 -1.02 -25.36
CA VAL A 550 8.60 -2.48 -25.29
C VAL A 550 7.58 -2.94 -26.32
N ASP A 551 7.91 -4.01 -27.02
CA ASP A 551 7.06 -4.64 -28.03
C ASP A 551 5.89 -5.42 -27.42
N GLY A 552 4.81 -5.55 -28.19
CA GLY A 552 3.60 -6.26 -27.77
C GLY A 552 2.75 -5.47 -26.78
N VAL A 553 2.62 -4.16 -26.99
CA VAL A 553 1.72 -3.30 -26.21
C VAL A 553 0.27 -3.63 -26.54
N MET A 554 -0.61 -3.67 -25.55
CA MET A 554 -2.04 -3.91 -25.70
C MET A 554 -2.85 -2.82 -24.99
N LEU A 555 -3.65 -2.06 -25.74
CA LEU A 555 -4.68 -1.16 -25.21
C LEU A 555 -6.06 -1.60 -25.71
N GLU A 556 -6.86 -2.21 -24.85
CA GLU A 556 -8.17 -2.74 -25.21
C GLU A 556 -9.29 -2.29 -24.26
N ARG A 557 -10.45 -1.95 -24.84
CA ARG A 557 -11.72 -1.76 -24.09
C ARG A 557 -11.68 -0.74 -22.94
N ASN A 558 -10.68 0.15 -22.91
CA ASN A 558 -10.60 1.20 -21.90
C ASN A 558 -11.63 2.31 -22.19
N ALA A 559 -12.13 2.97 -21.15
CA ALA A 559 -13.01 4.13 -21.23
C ALA A 559 -12.28 5.37 -20.71
N ILE A 560 -12.12 6.39 -21.54
CA ILE A 560 -11.31 7.59 -21.25
C ILE A 560 -12.20 8.82 -21.44
N ASP A 561 -12.46 9.57 -20.37
CA ASP A 561 -13.17 10.85 -20.39
C ASP A 561 -12.21 11.99 -20.06
N MET A 562 -11.91 12.83 -21.06
CA MET A 562 -11.01 13.97 -20.92
C MET A 562 -11.69 15.23 -20.35
N ARG A 563 -12.99 15.19 -20.02
CA ARG A 563 -13.79 16.27 -19.40
C ARG A 563 -13.64 17.65 -20.07
N GLY A 564 -13.43 17.67 -21.39
CA GLY A 564 -13.31 18.90 -22.18
C GLY A 564 -11.93 19.57 -22.17
N SER A 565 -10.86 18.90 -21.71
CA SER A 565 -9.49 19.44 -21.71
C SER A 565 -8.94 19.74 -23.11
N GLY A 566 -9.56 19.20 -24.17
CA GLY A 566 -9.19 19.45 -25.57
C GLY A 566 -7.86 18.82 -25.98
N ALA A 567 -7.43 17.81 -25.24
CA ALA A 567 -6.06 17.32 -25.25
C ALA A 567 -5.91 15.92 -25.86
N ARG A 568 -4.76 15.27 -25.66
CA ARG A 568 -4.32 14.09 -26.42
C ARG A 568 -4.67 12.80 -25.67
N ALA A 569 -5.51 11.97 -26.29
CA ALA A 569 -6.18 10.85 -25.63
C ALA A 569 -5.52 9.48 -25.81
N LEU A 570 -4.72 9.28 -26.86
CA LEU A 570 -3.92 8.05 -27.05
C LEU A 570 -2.70 8.38 -27.91
N PHE A 571 -1.54 7.85 -27.49
CA PHE A 571 -0.27 7.87 -28.22
C PHE A 571 0.53 6.59 -27.89
N ALA A 572 1.36 6.14 -28.83
CA ALA A 572 2.31 5.03 -28.69
C ALA A 572 3.61 5.43 -29.39
N HIS A 573 4.76 5.31 -28.73
CA HIS A 573 6.03 5.87 -29.20
C HIS A 573 7.20 4.90 -29.01
N ASN A 574 7.78 4.39 -30.10
CA ASN A 574 8.80 3.31 -30.13
C ASN A 574 8.31 1.93 -29.63
N ALA A 575 7.10 1.51 -30.03
CA ALA A 575 6.65 0.13 -29.87
C ALA A 575 6.49 -0.49 -31.27
N ASP A 576 7.25 -1.54 -31.59
CA ASP A 576 7.24 -2.12 -32.94
C ASP A 576 5.97 -2.95 -33.18
N ASP A 577 5.41 -3.55 -32.12
CA ASP A 577 4.11 -4.25 -32.10
C ASP A 577 3.15 -3.61 -31.07
N ALA A 578 2.03 -3.03 -31.51
CA ALA A 578 1.02 -2.41 -30.63
C ALA A 578 -0.43 -2.69 -31.08
N THR A 579 -1.21 -3.33 -30.22
CA THR A 579 -2.66 -3.59 -30.42
C THR A 579 -3.48 -2.49 -29.75
N ILE A 580 -4.30 -1.75 -30.50
CA ILE A 580 -5.13 -0.64 -29.96
C ILE A 580 -6.56 -0.75 -30.51
N ARG A 581 -7.49 -1.30 -29.72
CA ARG A 581 -8.87 -1.54 -30.20
C ARG A 581 -9.95 -1.37 -29.12
N ASP A 582 -11.18 -1.13 -29.56
CA ASP A 582 -12.38 -1.09 -28.72
C ASP A 582 -12.36 -0.04 -27.58
N ASN A 583 -11.44 0.93 -27.63
CA ASN A 583 -11.31 1.99 -26.62
C ASN A 583 -12.33 3.13 -26.86
N LEU A 584 -13.05 3.51 -25.81
CA LEU A 584 -13.97 4.65 -25.82
C LEU A 584 -13.23 5.91 -25.35
N VAL A 585 -13.26 6.97 -26.15
CA VAL A 585 -12.71 8.29 -25.79
C VAL A 585 -13.83 9.33 -25.86
N LEU A 586 -13.99 10.10 -24.79
CA LEU A 586 -14.91 11.24 -24.66
C LEU A 586 -14.10 12.54 -24.52
N ASP A 587 -14.60 13.62 -25.14
CA ASP A 587 -14.07 14.99 -25.08
C ASP A 587 -12.56 15.19 -25.39
N GLY A 588 -11.93 14.25 -26.10
CA GLY A 588 -10.50 14.23 -26.41
C GLY A 588 -10.14 14.23 -27.91
N THR A 589 -8.86 14.40 -28.23
CA THR A 589 -8.30 14.27 -29.59
C THR A 589 -7.31 13.11 -29.69
N TYR A 590 -7.37 12.36 -30.80
CA TYR A 590 -6.53 11.18 -31.03
C TYR A 590 -5.29 11.53 -31.88
N LEU A 591 -4.09 11.10 -31.44
CA LEU A 591 -2.81 11.42 -32.10
C LEU A 591 -1.81 10.25 -31.98
N ALA A 592 -1.92 9.26 -32.86
CA ALA A 592 -0.86 8.27 -33.07
C ALA A 592 0.29 8.89 -33.88
N ALA A 593 1.51 8.87 -33.34
CA ALA A 593 2.70 9.41 -34.01
C ALA A 593 3.97 8.66 -33.59
N ASP A 594 4.70 8.13 -34.57
CA ASP A 594 6.10 7.72 -34.42
C ASP A 594 7.04 8.90 -34.74
N ALA A 595 8.17 8.98 -34.04
CA ALA A 595 9.20 10.00 -34.23
C ALA A 595 10.30 9.59 -35.24
N ASN A 596 10.38 8.31 -35.64
CA ASN A 596 11.49 7.78 -36.45
C ASN A 596 11.14 7.54 -37.94
N GLY A 597 9.87 7.65 -38.33
CA GLY A 597 9.40 7.39 -39.70
C GLY A 597 9.17 5.90 -40.02
N ALA A 598 9.15 5.02 -39.02
CA ALA A 598 8.80 3.61 -39.14
C ALA A 598 7.38 3.39 -38.59
N ARG A 599 6.43 3.06 -39.46
CA ARG A 599 5.00 3.04 -39.10
C ARG A 599 4.69 1.86 -38.16
N PRO A 600 4.09 2.08 -36.97
CA PRO A 600 3.61 1.00 -36.11
C PRO A 600 2.39 0.28 -36.68
N ILE A 601 2.15 -0.94 -36.21
CA ILE A 601 1.20 -1.89 -36.76
C ILE A 601 -0.15 -1.82 -36.00
N CYS A 602 -1.01 -0.87 -36.35
CA CYS A 602 -2.30 -0.68 -35.67
C CYS A 602 -3.46 -1.52 -36.24
N THR A 603 -3.77 -2.69 -35.65
CA THR A 603 -5.12 -3.29 -35.81
C THR A 603 -6.09 -2.63 -34.83
N GLY A 604 -7.26 -2.17 -35.28
CA GLY A 604 -8.17 -1.36 -34.45
C GLY A 604 -9.66 -1.58 -34.69
N ASN A 605 -10.50 -0.94 -33.85
CA ASN A 605 -11.81 -0.41 -34.29
C ASN A 605 -12.53 0.53 -33.27
N ILE A 606 -13.29 1.47 -33.86
CA ILE A 606 -14.43 2.30 -33.36
C ILE A 606 -14.46 2.80 -31.90
N SER A 607 -14.24 4.12 -31.71
CA SER A 607 -14.77 4.86 -30.55
C SER A 607 -16.22 5.30 -30.78
N ARG A 608 -17.12 5.06 -29.81
CA ARG A 608 -18.55 5.39 -29.93
C ARG A 608 -18.81 6.86 -29.60
N LYS A 609 -18.92 7.67 -30.66
CA LYS A 609 -19.05 9.14 -30.67
C LYS A 609 -20.20 9.71 -29.80
N LEU A 610 -19.87 10.65 -28.91
CA LEU A 610 -20.80 11.64 -28.34
C LEU A 610 -20.24 13.06 -28.49
N ASN A 611 -20.63 13.74 -29.59
CA ASN A 611 -20.56 15.19 -29.87
C ASN A 611 -19.20 15.94 -30.04
N GLY A 612 -18.68 15.90 -31.28
CA GLY A 612 -17.98 17.04 -31.94
C GLY A 612 -16.45 17.05 -31.83
N SER A 613 -15.64 16.99 -32.90
CA SER A 613 -15.92 17.27 -34.32
C SER A 613 -15.01 16.47 -35.28
N ALA A 614 -15.59 15.93 -36.37
CA ALA A 614 -14.94 15.25 -37.51
C ALA A 614 -14.16 13.93 -37.22
N PRO A 615 -14.02 13.00 -38.20
CA PRO A 615 -13.53 11.64 -37.95
C PRO A 615 -12.02 11.45 -38.19
N LEU A 616 -11.43 10.47 -37.52
CA LEU A 616 -10.18 9.81 -37.91
C LEU A 616 -10.47 8.32 -38.17
N LEU A 617 -10.13 7.86 -39.37
CA LEU A 617 -10.11 6.45 -39.76
C LEU A 617 -8.69 5.91 -39.56
N PHE A 618 -8.56 4.73 -38.94
CA PHE A 618 -7.29 4.00 -38.85
C PHE A 618 -7.50 2.56 -39.32
N ALA A 619 -6.63 2.11 -40.22
CA ALA A 619 -6.51 0.72 -40.62
C ALA A 619 -5.02 0.38 -40.83
N CYS A 620 -4.52 -0.63 -40.13
CA CYS A 620 -3.21 -1.23 -40.41
C CYS A 620 -3.26 -2.75 -40.15
N GLY A 621 -2.35 -3.48 -40.80
CA GLY A 621 -2.10 -4.89 -40.56
C GLY A 621 -0.78 -5.29 -41.18
N THR A 622 -0.16 -6.36 -40.67
CA THR A 622 1.11 -6.90 -41.18
C THR A 622 1.03 -8.38 -41.51
N ASP A 623 1.25 -8.67 -42.79
CA ASP A 623 1.78 -9.96 -43.25
C ASP A 623 2.77 -9.80 -44.43
N GLY A 624 2.98 -8.57 -44.91
CA GLY A 624 3.77 -8.30 -46.11
C GLY A 624 3.13 -8.79 -47.42
N ALA A 625 1.86 -9.23 -47.39
CA ALA A 625 1.13 -9.74 -48.55
C ALA A 625 0.12 -8.74 -49.14
N GLY A 626 0.00 -7.54 -48.55
CA GLY A 626 -0.84 -6.45 -49.08
C GLY A 626 -2.35 -6.64 -48.88
N GLN A 627 -2.78 -7.65 -48.10
CA GLN A 627 -4.20 -7.87 -47.80
C GLN A 627 -4.69 -6.91 -46.71
N GLY A 628 -4.77 -5.61 -47.04
CA GLY A 628 -5.20 -4.58 -46.08
C GLY A 628 -5.31 -3.13 -46.58
N CYS A 629 -4.78 -2.76 -47.75
CA CYS A 629 -5.15 -1.46 -48.34
C CYS A 629 -6.57 -1.59 -48.95
N LEU A 630 -7.51 -0.74 -48.52
CA LEU A 630 -8.86 -0.67 -49.13
C LEU A 630 -8.89 0.14 -50.45
N ALA A 631 -7.83 0.89 -50.75
CA ALA A 631 -7.56 1.50 -52.04
C ALA A 631 -6.05 1.44 -52.34
N ASP A 632 -5.72 1.03 -53.57
CA ASP A 632 -4.40 0.89 -54.25
C ASP A 632 -3.17 0.32 -53.48
N THR A 633 -2.37 -0.46 -54.22
CA THR A 633 -1.01 -0.89 -53.82
C THR A 633 -0.02 -0.56 -54.93
N LEU A 634 0.83 0.43 -54.70
CA LEU A 634 1.96 0.70 -55.58
C LEU A 634 2.87 -0.54 -55.68
N ALA A 635 3.52 -0.72 -56.83
CA ALA A 635 4.43 -1.86 -57.12
C ALA A 635 5.66 -1.98 -56.19
N ALA A 636 5.80 -1.09 -55.20
CA ALA A 636 6.82 -1.10 -54.15
C ALA A 636 6.28 -1.49 -52.76
N GLY A 637 4.98 -1.78 -52.60
CA GLY A 637 4.40 -2.26 -51.34
C GLY A 637 4.00 -1.18 -50.33
N THR A 638 3.68 0.03 -50.79
CA THR A 638 3.19 1.15 -49.96
C THR A 638 1.80 1.57 -50.41
N CYS A 639 0.81 1.66 -49.51
CA CYS A 639 -0.47 2.33 -49.83
C CYS A 639 -0.22 3.85 -49.96
N ASP A 640 -0.85 4.51 -50.94
CA ASP A 640 -0.91 5.97 -51.05
C ASP A 640 -1.94 6.55 -50.06
N ALA A 641 -1.92 7.87 -49.80
CA ALA A 641 -2.68 8.53 -48.75
C ALA A 641 -3.65 9.62 -49.28
N ASN A 642 -4.01 9.58 -50.57
CA ASN A 642 -5.00 10.47 -51.17
C ASN A 642 -6.29 9.71 -51.54
N ASP A 643 -7.29 9.74 -50.66
CA ASP A 643 -8.66 9.18 -50.86
C ASP A 643 -9.50 9.93 -51.93
N ALA A 644 -8.86 10.48 -52.97
CA ALA A 644 -9.54 11.05 -54.12
C ALA A 644 -8.62 11.08 -55.34
N CYS A 645 -9.00 10.39 -56.42
CA CYS A 645 -8.31 10.46 -57.72
C CYS A 645 -8.42 11.86 -58.35
N GLY A 646 -7.54 12.77 -57.94
CA GLY A 646 -7.34 14.05 -58.60
C GLY A 646 -6.59 13.88 -59.92
N PHE A 647 -6.87 14.75 -60.92
CA PHE A 647 -6.24 14.79 -62.25
C PHE A 647 -4.69 14.88 -62.29
N THR A 648 -4.01 14.86 -61.15
CA THR A 648 -2.54 14.91 -61.02
C THR A 648 -1.93 13.64 -60.43
N ASP A 649 -2.74 12.63 -60.08
CA ASP A 649 -2.24 11.34 -59.60
C ASP A 649 -1.72 10.47 -60.78
N PRO A 650 -0.44 10.03 -60.78
CA PRO A 650 0.09 9.15 -61.83
C PRO A 650 -0.34 7.68 -61.73
N GLY A 651 -1.00 7.27 -60.64
CA GLY A 651 -1.35 5.87 -60.32
C GLY A 651 -2.79 5.46 -60.63
N CYS A 652 -3.77 6.36 -60.50
CA CYS A 652 -5.20 6.02 -60.64
C CYS A 652 -5.52 5.33 -61.97
N VAL A 653 -6.05 4.10 -61.89
CA VAL A 653 -6.52 3.35 -63.05
C VAL A 653 -7.92 3.87 -63.39
N ALA A 654 -8.07 4.51 -64.55
CA ALA A 654 -9.31 5.11 -65.08
C ALA A 654 -10.42 4.08 -65.45
N SER A 655 -10.47 2.94 -64.77
CA SER A 655 -11.44 1.85 -64.92
C SER A 655 -11.59 1.04 -63.62
N ALA A 656 -11.28 1.64 -62.48
CA ALA A 656 -11.71 1.13 -61.18
C ALA A 656 -13.21 1.39 -60.99
N ASP A 657 -13.85 0.52 -60.23
CA ASP A 657 -15.26 0.51 -59.83
C ASP A 657 -15.19 0.13 -58.35
N SER A 658 -15.00 1.16 -57.50
CA SER A 658 -14.42 0.96 -56.17
C SER A 658 -15.43 0.54 -55.10
N ASP A 659 -16.74 0.68 -55.37
CA ASP A 659 -17.83 0.16 -54.54
C ASP A 659 -18.61 -1.00 -55.19
N GLY A 660 -18.43 -1.25 -56.49
CA GLY A 660 -18.97 -2.40 -57.21
C GLY A 660 -20.39 -2.20 -57.76
N ASP A 661 -20.83 -0.95 -57.94
CA ASP A 661 -22.18 -0.62 -58.45
C ASP A 661 -22.30 -0.75 -59.98
N GLY A 662 -21.18 -0.66 -60.71
CA GLY A 662 -21.09 -0.79 -62.16
C GLY A 662 -20.83 0.51 -62.94
N LEU A 663 -20.71 1.65 -62.26
CA LEU A 663 -20.01 2.83 -62.76
C LEU A 663 -18.50 2.68 -62.53
N SER A 664 -17.71 3.62 -63.06
CA SER A 664 -16.29 3.71 -62.72
C SER A 664 -16.04 4.96 -61.89
N ASP A 665 -15.05 4.94 -61.00
CA ASP A 665 -14.71 6.06 -60.12
C ASP A 665 -14.54 7.38 -60.90
N LEU A 666 -14.08 7.27 -62.15
CA LEU A 666 -13.91 8.40 -63.08
C LEU A 666 -15.24 8.90 -63.65
N ASP A 667 -16.17 8.00 -63.99
CA ASP A 667 -17.50 8.35 -64.48
C ASP A 667 -18.34 8.98 -63.37
N GLU A 668 -18.20 8.51 -62.13
CA GLU A 668 -18.87 9.06 -60.95
C GLU A 668 -18.31 10.41 -60.53
N PHE A 669 -16.97 10.56 -60.52
CA PHE A 669 -16.32 11.85 -60.28
C PHE A 669 -16.65 12.89 -61.36
N ALA A 670 -16.88 12.47 -62.60
CA ALA A 670 -17.38 13.31 -63.68
C ALA A 670 -18.92 13.51 -63.62
N GLY A 671 -19.62 12.64 -62.91
CA GLY A 671 -21.06 12.53 -62.83
C GLY A 671 -21.65 13.11 -61.54
N PRO A 672 -22.88 12.70 -61.18
CA PRO A 672 -23.57 13.18 -60.01
C PRO A 672 -23.52 12.25 -58.79
N SER A 673 -22.66 11.23 -58.74
CA SER A 673 -22.55 10.21 -57.67
C SER A 673 -21.26 10.35 -56.82
N HIS A 674 -20.94 9.35 -55.97
CA HIS A 674 -19.76 9.31 -55.11
C HIS A 674 -19.02 7.95 -55.21
N PRO A 675 -17.74 7.91 -55.68
CA PRO A 675 -16.93 6.70 -55.98
C PRO A 675 -16.66 5.63 -54.91
N LEU A 676 -17.40 5.60 -53.79
CA LEU A 676 -17.20 4.71 -52.65
C LEU A 676 -18.55 4.32 -52.00
N LEU A 677 -19.67 4.63 -52.65
CA LEU A 677 -21.04 4.46 -52.18
C LEU A 677 -21.94 4.04 -53.35
N ALA A 678 -22.15 2.74 -53.51
CA ALA A 678 -22.98 2.13 -54.56
C ALA A 678 -24.49 2.54 -54.57
N ASP A 679 -24.87 3.50 -53.72
CA ASP A 679 -26.15 4.18 -53.56
C ASP A 679 -25.81 5.46 -52.76
N THR A 680 -25.53 6.56 -53.46
CA THR A 680 -24.90 7.77 -52.89
C THR A 680 -25.83 8.54 -51.94
N ASP A 681 -27.14 8.43 -52.10
CA ASP A 681 -28.12 9.12 -51.24
C ASP A 681 -28.96 8.20 -50.33
N ALA A 682 -28.76 6.88 -50.46
CA ALA A 682 -29.34 5.82 -49.66
C ALA A 682 -30.86 5.64 -49.82
N ASP A 683 -31.38 5.76 -51.04
CA ASP A 683 -32.80 5.58 -51.35
C ASP A 683 -33.21 4.12 -51.64
N GLY A 684 -32.23 3.26 -51.98
CA GLY A 684 -32.42 1.86 -52.36
C GLY A 684 -32.29 1.56 -53.86
N VAL A 685 -31.94 2.54 -54.69
CA VAL A 685 -31.56 2.41 -56.10
C VAL A 685 -30.08 2.77 -56.23
N GLY A 686 -29.26 1.89 -56.83
CA GLY A 686 -27.83 2.15 -56.97
C GLY A 686 -27.52 3.15 -58.10
N ASP A 687 -26.45 3.91 -57.96
CA ASP A 687 -26.13 5.11 -58.75
C ASP A 687 -26.05 4.84 -60.27
N ALA A 688 -25.55 3.67 -60.67
CA ALA A 688 -25.54 3.17 -62.05
C ALA A 688 -26.94 3.09 -62.71
N THR A 689 -28.00 3.12 -61.90
CA THR A 689 -29.40 2.99 -62.31
C THR A 689 -30.31 4.10 -61.80
N ASP A 690 -29.81 5.02 -60.98
CA ASP A 690 -30.57 6.13 -60.42
C ASP A 690 -30.57 7.34 -61.37
N ASN A 691 -31.76 7.88 -61.65
CA ASN A 691 -31.95 9.09 -62.44
C ASN A 691 -31.75 10.40 -61.63
N CYS A 692 -31.51 10.32 -60.31
CA CYS A 692 -31.12 11.41 -59.43
C CYS A 692 -30.14 11.00 -58.28
N PRO A 693 -28.89 10.54 -58.55
CA PRO A 693 -27.94 9.96 -57.56
C PRO A 693 -27.49 10.79 -56.33
N ARG A 694 -28.15 11.91 -56.02
CA ARG A 694 -27.94 12.77 -54.83
C ARG A 694 -29.25 13.32 -54.24
N HIS A 695 -30.41 12.83 -54.68
CA HIS A 695 -31.74 13.37 -54.38
C HIS A 695 -32.87 12.32 -54.16
N VAL A 696 -32.66 11.35 -53.27
CA VAL A 696 -33.63 10.42 -52.64
C VAL A 696 -35.01 10.37 -53.30
N ASN A 697 -35.16 9.50 -54.29
CA ASN A 697 -36.35 9.34 -55.10
C ASN A 697 -36.66 7.86 -55.45
N PRO A 698 -36.97 6.96 -54.48
CA PRO A 698 -37.00 5.49 -54.69
C PRO A 698 -37.99 4.96 -55.74
N THR A 699 -38.84 5.84 -56.26
CA THR A 699 -39.79 5.58 -57.33
C THR A 699 -39.26 5.86 -58.73
N GLN A 700 -38.07 6.46 -58.86
CA GLN A 700 -37.39 6.78 -60.12
C GLN A 700 -38.32 7.51 -61.12
N ALA A 701 -39.06 8.50 -60.60
CA ALA A 701 -40.04 9.25 -61.36
C ALA A 701 -39.34 10.23 -62.30
N ASP A 702 -39.65 10.13 -63.59
CA ASP A 702 -39.20 10.99 -64.69
C ASP A 702 -40.42 11.21 -65.58
N ALA A 703 -40.98 12.42 -65.52
CA ALA A 703 -42.27 12.73 -66.13
C ALA A 703 -42.20 13.06 -67.63
N ASP A 704 -41.05 13.48 -68.16
CA ASP A 704 -40.86 13.82 -69.58
C ASP A 704 -39.93 12.87 -70.35
N LEU A 705 -39.32 11.91 -69.64
CA LEU A 705 -38.52 10.78 -70.12
C LEU A 705 -37.18 11.21 -70.72
N ASP A 706 -36.55 12.25 -70.15
CA ASP A 706 -35.24 12.75 -70.58
C ASP A 706 -34.04 12.02 -69.91
N GLY A 707 -34.30 11.27 -68.84
CA GLY A 707 -33.31 10.50 -68.09
C GLY A 707 -32.81 11.15 -66.80
N ALA A 708 -33.25 12.37 -66.48
CA ALA A 708 -33.12 12.97 -65.15
C ALA A 708 -34.46 12.88 -64.40
N GLY A 709 -34.43 12.52 -63.12
CA GLY A 709 -35.67 12.39 -62.35
C GLY A 709 -36.29 13.73 -61.92
N ASP A 710 -37.61 13.71 -61.72
CA ASP A 710 -38.43 14.83 -61.23
C ASP A 710 -37.87 15.47 -59.92
N ALA A 711 -37.09 14.71 -59.15
CA ALA A 711 -36.52 15.11 -57.87
C ALA A 711 -35.29 16.02 -57.99
N CYS A 712 -34.50 15.86 -59.06
CA CYS A 712 -33.28 16.62 -59.33
C CYS A 712 -33.42 17.63 -60.48
N GLU A 713 -34.48 17.53 -61.28
CA GLU A 713 -34.81 18.48 -62.34
C GLU A 713 -35.17 19.87 -61.79
N ARG A 714 -34.81 20.93 -62.52
CA ARG A 714 -35.08 22.32 -62.13
C ARG A 714 -36.08 22.96 -63.09
N VAL A 715 -37.37 22.81 -62.77
CA VAL A 715 -38.51 23.33 -63.51
C VAL A 715 -38.22 24.69 -64.17
N PRO A 716 -38.21 24.75 -65.52
CA PRO A 716 -38.01 26.01 -66.25
C PRO A 716 -39.16 26.99 -65.99
N VAL A 717 -38.84 28.16 -65.42
CA VAL A 717 -39.79 29.29 -65.38
C VAL A 717 -40.06 29.79 -66.81
N PRO A 718 -41.33 29.84 -67.28
CA PRO A 718 -41.63 30.33 -68.62
C PRO A 718 -41.29 31.81 -68.75
N GLU A 719 -40.54 32.19 -69.79
CA GLU A 719 -40.21 33.60 -70.02
C GLU A 719 -41.47 34.45 -70.31
N PRO A 720 -41.63 35.62 -69.66
CA PRO A 720 -42.72 36.54 -69.95
C PRO A 720 -42.45 37.30 -71.26
N SER A 721 -43.30 37.09 -72.25
CA SER A 721 -43.27 37.82 -73.52
C SER A 721 -43.87 39.23 -73.42
N PHE A 722 -43.38 40.12 -74.30
CA PHE A 722 -43.87 41.49 -74.63
C PHE A 722 -43.45 42.67 -73.72
N PRO A 723 -43.35 43.91 -74.28
CA PRO A 723 -42.98 44.29 -75.65
C PRO A 723 -41.90 45.39 -75.72
N ALA A 724 -41.37 45.65 -76.94
CA ALA A 724 -40.37 46.69 -77.17
C ALA A 724 -40.93 48.12 -76.98
N GLY A 725 -40.27 48.94 -76.15
CA GLY A 725 -40.57 50.37 -76.01
C GLY A 725 -39.64 51.15 -75.07
N LEU A 726 -39.11 52.26 -75.57
CA LEU A 726 -38.33 53.31 -74.86
C LEU A 726 -36.94 52.95 -74.28
N LEU A 727 -35.93 53.19 -75.12
CA LEU A 727 -34.80 54.09 -74.84
C LEU A 727 -34.76 54.79 -73.46
N GLY A 728 -33.63 54.68 -72.74
CA GLY A 728 -33.14 55.83 -71.98
C GLY A 728 -32.19 55.60 -70.79
N VAL A 729 -30.97 56.14 -70.95
CA VAL A 729 -30.19 56.84 -69.90
C VAL A 729 -29.41 56.00 -68.86
N LEU A 730 -28.13 55.82 -69.20
CA LEU A 730 -26.92 56.06 -68.39
C LEU A 730 -26.71 55.38 -67.02
N ALA A 731 -25.52 54.79 -66.92
CA ALA A 731 -24.80 54.49 -65.70
C ALA A 731 -24.49 55.72 -64.82
N SER A 732 -23.95 55.42 -63.62
CA SER A 732 -23.27 56.29 -62.63
C SER A 732 -24.14 56.72 -61.44
N LEU A 733 -23.83 56.21 -60.24
CA LEU A 733 -23.16 56.98 -59.19
C LEU A 733 -23.02 56.21 -57.86
N GLU A 734 -21.76 56.03 -57.49
CA GLU A 734 -21.18 55.97 -56.15
C GLU A 734 -22.02 56.39 -54.92
N LEU A 735 -21.74 55.73 -53.80
CA LEU A 735 -21.62 56.29 -52.44
C LEU A 735 -22.87 56.89 -51.75
N ALA A 736 -23.36 56.24 -50.69
CA ALA A 736 -23.51 56.89 -49.37
C ALA A 736 -23.79 55.92 -48.20
N ARG A 737 -23.04 56.12 -47.11
CA ARG A 737 -23.20 55.47 -45.80
C ARG A 737 -24.48 55.88 -45.04
N ARG A 738 -25.01 54.91 -44.27
CA ARG A 738 -25.59 55.04 -42.90
C ARG A 738 -26.86 55.89 -42.66
N ARG A 739 -27.88 55.20 -42.13
CA ARG A 739 -28.77 55.49 -40.95
C ARG A 739 -29.91 54.45 -41.01
N ARG A 740 -30.52 53.91 -39.94
CA ARG A 740 -30.44 54.11 -38.48
C ARG A 740 -31.06 52.86 -37.81
N SER A 741 -30.81 52.63 -36.52
CA SER A 741 -31.57 51.64 -35.72
C SER A 741 -33.01 52.10 -35.44
N PRO A 742 -33.83 51.27 -34.78
CA PRO A 742 -34.30 51.70 -33.46
C PRO A 742 -34.44 50.62 -32.36
N ARG A 743 -34.04 51.03 -31.15
CA ARG A 743 -34.70 50.84 -29.83
C ARG A 743 -34.89 49.45 -29.21
N SER A 744 -34.26 49.32 -28.03
CA SER A 744 -34.72 48.59 -26.84
C SER A 744 -35.68 49.43 -25.97
N PRO A 745 -36.30 48.82 -24.93
CA PRO A 745 -36.14 49.26 -23.53
C PRO A 745 -35.90 48.04 -22.57
N ALA A 746 -34.95 48.05 -21.62
CA ALA A 746 -34.87 48.78 -20.32
C ALA A 746 -35.91 48.27 -19.28
N TRP A 747 -35.60 47.93 -18.01
CA TRP A 747 -35.11 48.71 -16.83
C TRP A 747 -34.61 47.70 -15.73
N ALA A 748 -33.91 48.01 -14.61
CA ALA A 748 -33.06 49.14 -14.15
C ALA A 748 -32.40 48.85 -12.76
N ALA A 749 -31.28 49.54 -12.46
CA ALA A 749 -30.64 49.84 -11.14
C ALA A 749 -30.00 48.71 -10.26
N VAL A 750 -28.77 48.76 -9.68
CA VAL A 750 -27.86 49.81 -9.09
C VAL A 750 -28.21 50.15 -7.61
N PRO A 751 -27.29 50.42 -6.63
CA PRO A 751 -25.83 50.75 -6.70
C PRO A 751 -24.81 50.11 -5.67
N SER A 752 -23.53 50.17 -6.06
CA SER A 752 -22.28 50.51 -5.31
C SER A 752 -22.03 50.14 -3.82
N ARG A 753 -20.84 49.62 -3.56
CA ARG A 753 -19.70 50.46 -3.11
C ARG A 753 -18.35 49.90 -3.56
#